data_AF-A0A350APL8-F1
#
_entry.id   AF-A0A350APL8-F1
#
_cell.length_a   1.000
_cell.length_b   1.000
_cell.length_c   1.000
_cell.angle_alpha   90.00
_cell.angle_beta   90.00
_cell.angle_gamma   90.00
#
_symmetry.space_group_name_H-M   'P 1'
#
loop_
_entity.id
_entity.type
_entity.pdbx_description
1 polymer ?
#
loop_
_entity_poly.entity_id
_entity_poly.type
_entity_poly.pdbx_seq_one_letter_code
_entity_poly.pdbx_strand_id
1 'polypeptide(L)'
;MEKHFLPQKYPDLAGSKPVERAVAKNLREGEPGPENKQERVDTYLDRLEAIVENDHGYELLKRRILSRFTLNVENPETLEKIAEGLYESEKRIAIEQGRGADIQKFGSTQEIVEKYKPLVMEKAEIQRKTLSAWLDYLKQNDSKHPMWFRYFVMRSIEKMGILSKETLEFSKRAKSTVAPFPELNSEALGWVFKKLDEGIDQKEFEPWEGQSDEEKTKLAEKKNTLEKLLNAKDFSKLYAFALVETAGKAMELNGEKIEGEWRKYDQGSDHYILENDLKNKGTGWCTATGSAQAHLQGGDFYVYYLKGENGGYTEPRVAIRMDGDKVGEVRGVNHRQELEPELVDIAQEKYHSLPGGESYDKKASDMKKVTELVKKQEIGEHFSKEDLLFLYEINHAIEGFGYDKDPRIEQLRKQRIAQEDAPVVFERDPSEIAWKKEDIDENTKTYVGPLFEGIFSKGIEHIHTSFPEGKISGFDAWMGGESKENIIRELESRKKAEGDDKIYISSGVETMLKRDEFFTLENKEQVKFVKLKVKDLGFLAGATTDQIYKRAEELGLDLCPPETGPHLRLHYEDIFGRQQSPGDYFWIAMKQIVDSDGSPHVFFVYRYCDGESWLSDDWAESDDRWSAGDEFVFRFRKLNSLES
;
A
#
# COMPACT_ATOMS: atom_id res chain seq x y z
N MET A 1 -51.77 15.04 -23.62
CA MET A 1 -50.31 14.97 -23.46
C MET A 1 -49.98 15.46 -22.08
N GLU A 2 -49.54 14.54 -21.21
CA GLU A 2 -49.06 14.91 -19.87
C GLU A 2 -47.88 15.88 -19.98
N LYS A 3 -47.94 16.96 -19.19
CA LYS A 3 -46.89 17.98 -19.17
C LYS A 3 -45.65 17.38 -18.52
N HIS A 4 -44.66 17.01 -19.33
CA HIS A 4 -43.37 16.54 -18.82
C HIS A 4 -42.61 17.66 -18.09
N PHE A 5 -41.70 17.32 -17.19
CA PHE A 5 -41.02 18.30 -16.31
C PHE A 5 -39.81 19.02 -16.95
N LEU A 6 -39.48 18.79 -18.23
CA LEU A 6 -38.25 19.33 -18.85
C LEU A 6 -38.14 20.86 -18.81
N PRO A 7 -39.18 21.67 -19.09
CA PRO A 7 -39.05 23.14 -19.06
C PRO A 7 -38.84 23.69 -17.64
N GLN A 8 -39.34 23.01 -16.62
CA GLN A 8 -39.14 23.36 -15.21
C GLN A 8 -37.72 22.98 -14.77
N LYS A 9 -37.26 21.79 -15.16
CA LYS A 9 -35.91 21.29 -14.81
C LYS A 9 -34.79 22.02 -15.57
N TYR A 10 -35.05 22.41 -16.81
CA TYR A 10 -34.10 23.07 -17.69
C TYR A 10 -34.66 24.39 -18.22
N PRO A 11 -34.62 25.47 -17.42
CA PRO A 11 -35.17 26.77 -17.81
C PRO A 11 -34.54 27.37 -19.07
N ASP A 12 -33.31 26.97 -19.40
CA ASP A 12 -32.55 27.36 -20.58
C ASP A 12 -33.03 26.68 -21.88
N LEU A 13 -33.72 25.55 -21.78
CA LEU A 13 -34.04 24.70 -22.93
C LEU A 13 -34.96 25.40 -23.93
N ALA A 14 -36.04 26.03 -23.45
CA ALA A 14 -37.07 26.64 -24.30
C ALA A 14 -36.55 27.81 -25.18
N GLY A 15 -35.43 28.42 -24.79
CA GLY A 15 -34.75 29.49 -25.56
C GLY A 15 -33.47 29.03 -26.25
N SER A 16 -33.19 27.72 -26.25
CA SER A 16 -31.97 27.19 -26.85
C SER A 16 -32.02 27.24 -28.37
N LYS A 17 -30.85 27.44 -29.02
CA LYS A 17 -30.76 27.47 -30.50
C LYS A 17 -31.44 26.28 -31.21
N PRO A 18 -31.36 25.03 -30.72
CA PRO A 18 -32.07 23.91 -31.32
C PRO A 18 -33.60 24.06 -31.29
N VAL A 19 -34.15 24.55 -30.17
CA VAL A 19 -35.59 24.82 -30.00
C VAL A 19 -36.04 25.95 -30.91
N GLU A 20 -35.34 27.09 -30.92
CA GLU A 20 -35.66 28.21 -31.82
C GLU A 20 -35.71 27.78 -33.29
N ARG A 21 -34.78 26.89 -33.70
CA ARG A 21 -34.75 26.36 -35.07
C ARG A 21 -35.92 25.43 -35.37
N ALA A 22 -36.42 24.68 -34.38
CA ALA A 22 -37.59 23.83 -34.54
C ALA A 22 -38.85 24.69 -34.69
N VAL A 23 -39.06 25.64 -33.78
CA VAL A 23 -40.19 26.58 -33.84
C VAL A 23 -40.20 27.38 -35.14
N ALA A 24 -39.05 27.93 -35.56
CA ALA A 24 -38.95 28.65 -36.82
C ALA A 24 -39.22 27.76 -38.05
N LYS A 25 -39.05 26.44 -37.96
CA LYS A 25 -39.39 25.49 -39.03
C LYS A 25 -40.90 25.31 -39.10
N ASN A 26 -41.56 24.99 -37.98
CA ASN A 26 -43.01 24.77 -37.93
C ASN A 26 -43.78 26.02 -38.37
N LEU A 27 -43.33 27.22 -37.97
CA LEU A 27 -43.90 28.49 -38.43
C LEU A 27 -43.79 28.68 -39.97
N ARG A 28 -42.68 28.22 -40.59
CA ARG A 28 -42.53 28.24 -42.06
C ARG A 28 -43.42 27.21 -42.74
N GLU A 29 -43.72 26.11 -42.06
CA GLU A 29 -44.59 25.03 -42.53
C GLU A 29 -46.09 25.33 -42.29
N GLY A 30 -46.41 26.50 -41.71
CA GLY A 30 -47.78 26.99 -41.54
C GLY A 30 -48.46 26.54 -40.25
N GLU A 31 -47.72 25.92 -39.32
CA GLU A 31 -48.24 25.52 -38.01
C GLU A 31 -48.35 26.72 -37.04
N PRO A 32 -49.29 26.68 -36.08
CA PRO A 32 -49.39 27.69 -35.02
C PRO A 32 -48.08 27.82 -34.22
N GLY A 33 -47.76 29.06 -33.81
CA GLY A 33 -46.61 29.30 -32.94
C GLY A 33 -46.89 28.84 -31.50
N PRO A 34 -45.87 28.33 -30.78
CA PRO A 34 -46.04 27.87 -29.40
C PRO A 34 -46.29 29.04 -28.44
N GLU A 35 -47.28 28.89 -27.56
CA GLU A 35 -47.77 29.93 -26.64
C GLU A 35 -46.98 29.99 -25.33
N ASN A 36 -46.30 28.90 -24.97
CA ASN A 36 -45.60 28.79 -23.69
C ASN A 36 -44.31 27.96 -23.80
N LYS A 37 -43.53 27.91 -22.70
CA LYS A 37 -42.26 27.18 -22.66
C LYS A 37 -42.42 25.67 -22.90
N GLN A 38 -43.56 25.08 -22.53
CA GLN A 38 -43.83 23.66 -22.71
C GLN A 38 -43.96 23.35 -24.19
N GLU A 39 -44.87 24.04 -24.89
CA GLU A 39 -45.09 23.82 -26.33
C GLU A 39 -43.83 24.05 -27.16
N ARG A 40 -42.99 25.03 -26.80
CA ARG A 40 -41.70 25.24 -27.46
C ARG A 40 -40.78 24.02 -27.36
N VAL A 41 -40.73 23.41 -26.19
CA VAL A 41 -39.92 22.21 -25.96
C VAL A 41 -40.53 21.02 -26.67
N ASP A 42 -41.86 20.86 -26.63
CA ASP A 42 -42.59 19.79 -27.32
C ASP A 42 -42.32 19.85 -28.83
N THR A 43 -42.43 21.02 -29.47
CA THR A 43 -42.07 21.23 -30.89
C THR A 43 -40.65 20.75 -31.22
N TYR A 44 -39.71 20.92 -30.29
CA TYR A 44 -38.35 20.44 -30.49
C TYR A 44 -38.21 18.93 -30.29
N LEU A 45 -38.93 18.35 -29.32
CA LEU A 45 -38.94 16.90 -29.10
C LEU A 45 -39.58 16.17 -30.28
N ASP A 46 -40.69 16.65 -30.84
CA ASP A 46 -41.33 16.06 -32.02
C ASP A 46 -40.38 16.05 -33.21
N ARG A 47 -39.65 17.16 -33.40
CA ARG A 47 -38.62 17.24 -34.43
C ARG A 47 -37.47 16.27 -34.17
N LEU A 48 -37.04 16.10 -32.92
CA LEU A 48 -36.00 15.12 -32.57
C LEU A 48 -36.48 13.70 -32.83
N GLU A 49 -37.73 13.39 -32.51
CA GLU A 49 -38.36 12.09 -32.76
C GLU A 49 -38.36 11.77 -34.25
N ALA A 50 -38.83 12.69 -35.09
CA ALA A 50 -38.79 12.53 -36.55
C ALA A 50 -37.36 12.33 -37.10
N ILE A 51 -36.33 12.92 -36.47
CA ILE A 51 -34.93 12.70 -36.85
C ILE A 51 -34.46 11.30 -36.44
N VAL A 52 -34.86 10.82 -35.27
CA VAL A 52 -34.45 9.51 -34.71
C VAL A 52 -35.11 8.35 -35.44
N GLU A 53 -36.37 8.51 -35.84
CA GLU A 53 -37.13 7.53 -36.64
C GLU A 53 -36.56 7.35 -38.05
N ASN A 54 -35.97 8.41 -38.63
CA ASN A 54 -35.28 8.31 -39.90
C ASN A 54 -33.85 7.76 -39.71
N ASP A 55 -33.54 6.59 -40.26
CA ASP A 55 -32.20 5.96 -40.08
C ASP A 55 -31.03 6.86 -40.50
N HIS A 56 -31.14 7.55 -41.63
CA HIS A 56 -30.11 8.48 -42.07
C HIS A 56 -29.97 9.68 -41.12
N GLY A 57 -31.09 10.25 -40.68
CA GLY A 57 -31.15 11.33 -39.70
C GLY A 57 -30.54 10.93 -38.36
N TYR A 58 -30.84 9.72 -37.90
CA TYR A 58 -30.32 9.15 -36.67
C TYR A 58 -28.80 8.97 -36.74
N GLU A 59 -28.26 8.38 -37.81
CA GLU A 59 -26.81 8.19 -37.95
C GLU A 59 -26.05 9.53 -37.96
N LEU A 60 -26.62 10.56 -38.60
CA LEU A 60 -26.06 11.92 -38.55
C LEU A 60 -26.10 12.51 -37.14
N LEU A 61 -27.21 12.33 -36.41
CA LEU A 61 -27.37 12.80 -35.04
C LEU A 61 -26.41 12.06 -34.09
N LYS A 62 -26.37 10.73 -34.17
CA LYS A 62 -25.48 9.85 -33.41
C LYS A 62 -24.03 10.25 -33.60
N ARG A 63 -23.57 10.42 -34.85
CA ARG A 63 -22.21 10.88 -35.15
C ARG A 63 -21.89 12.23 -34.51
N ARG A 64 -22.83 13.19 -34.54
CA ARG A 64 -22.66 14.51 -33.92
C ARG A 64 -22.60 14.43 -32.39
N ILE A 65 -23.44 13.59 -31.77
CA ILE A 65 -23.44 13.36 -30.32
C ILE A 65 -22.11 12.73 -29.89
N LEU A 66 -21.68 11.65 -30.55
CA LEU A 66 -20.41 10.99 -30.28
C LEU A 66 -19.24 11.97 -30.40
N SER A 67 -19.12 12.66 -31.54
CA SER A 67 -18.04 13.63 -31.77
C SER A 67 -17.99 14.76 -30.74
N ARG A 68 -19.14 15.15 -30.17
CA ARG A 68 -19.23 16.23 -29.18
C ARG A 68 -18.88 15.79 -27.77
N PHE A 69 -19.21 14.56 -27.38
CA PHE A 69 -19.17 14.11 -25.98
C PHE A 69 -18.07 13.09 -25.68
N THR A 70 -17.41 12.55 -26.69
CA THR A 70 -16.21 11.72 -26.52
C THR A 70 -14.95 12.56 -26.62
N LEU A 71 -13.81 11.99 -26.22
CA LEU A 71 -12.51 12.62 -26.37
C LEU A 71 -12.23 13.04 -27.82
N ASN A 72 -11.75 14.27 -28.00
CA ASN A 72 -11.28 14.77 -29.29
C ASN A 72 -9.76 14.54 -29.41
N VAL A 73 -9.39 13.32 -29.83
CA VAL A 73 -7.98 12.92 -29.97
C VAL A 73 -7.27 13.55 -31.17
N GLU A 74 -8.01 14.22 -32.06
CA GLU A 74 -7.44 15.00 -33.17
C GLU A 74 -6.93 16.37 -32.71
N ASN A 75 -7.38 16.85 -31.55
CA ASN A 75 -6.91 18.09 -30.96
C ASN A 75 -5.59 17.85 -30.18
N PRO A 76 -4.45 18.46 -30.58
CA PRO A 76 -3.16 18.20 -29.94
C PRO A 76 -3.12 18.53 -28.44
N GLU A 77 -3.71 19.66 -28.02
CA GLU A 77 -3.75 20.08 -26.61
C GLU A 77 -4.52 19.07 -25.73
N THR A 78 -5.59 18.48 -26.28
CA THR A 78 -6.39 17.46 -25.59
C THR A 78 -5.58 16.18 -25.45
N LEU A 79 -4.89 15.77 -26.50
CA LEU A 79 -4.03 14.57 -26.49
C LEU A 79 -2.89 14.72 -25.48
N GLU A 80 -2.20 15.86 -25.50
CA GLU A 80 -1.13 16.21 -24.57
C GLU A 80 -1.58 16.15 -23.12
N LYS A 81 -2.64 16.90 -22.78
CA LYS A 81 -3.18 16.95 -21.42
C LYS A 81 -3.58 15.57 -20.88
N ILE A 82 -4.13 14.72 -21.73
CA ILE A 82 -4.54 13.36 -21.32
C ILE A 82 -3.32 12.46 -21.14
N ALA A 83 -2.36 12.51 -22.07
CA ALA A 83 -1.13 11.72 -21.98
C ALA A 83 -0.35 12.08 -20.72
N GLU A 84 -0.17 13.36 -20.42
CA GLU A 84 0.46 13.83 -19.19
C GLU A 84 -0.31 13.38 -17.94
N GLY A 85 -1.65 13.48 -17.95
CA GLY A 85 -2.48 13.01 -16.84
C GLY A 85 -2.37 11.50 -16.58
N LEU A 86 -2.26 10.69 -17.65
CA LEU A 86 -2.03 9.25 -17.54
C LEU A 86 -0.63 8.95 -16.99
N TYR A 87 0.39 9.64 -17.50
CA TYR A 87 1.77 9.51 -17.02
C TYR A 87 1.90 9.86 -15.54
N GLU A 88 1.36 11.01 -15.11
CA GLU A 88 1.41 11.42 -13.70
C GLU A 88 0.60 10.48 -12.79
N SER A 89 -0.49 9.90 -13.29
CA SER A 89 -1.24 8.89 -12.55
C SER A 89 -0.45 7.59 -12.36
N GLU A 90 0.21 7.09 -13.42
CA GLU A 90 1.08 5.91 -13.35
C GLU A 90 2.26 6.15 -12.41
N LYS A 91 2.88 7.31 -12.54
CA LYS A 91 4.00 7.74 -11.69
C LYS A 91 3.60 7.80 -10.21
N ARG A 92 2.44 8.38 -9.90
CA ARG A 92 1.92 8.42 -8.53
C ARG A 92 1.71 7.01 -7.97
N ILE A 93 1.06 6.12 -8.72
CA ILE A 93 0.80 4.73 -8.28
C ILE A 93 2.13 4.00 -8.02
N ALA A 94 3.09 4.12 -8.92
CA ALA A 94 4.40 3.50 -8.77
C ALA A 94 5.16 4.06 -7.56
N ILE A 95 5.12 5.37 -7.31
CA ILE A 95 5.69 5.98 -6.10
C ILE A 95 5.00 5.44 -4.85
N GLU A 96 3.67 5.42 -4.82
CA GLU A 96 2.89 4.93 -3.67
C GLU A 96 3.25 3.49 -3.33
N GLN A 97 3.58 2.66 -4.32
CA GLN A 97 4.00 1.26 -4.17
C GLN A 97 5.51 1.08 -3.93
N GLY A 98 6.30 2.15 -3.78
CA GLY A 98 7.75 2.05 -3.60
C GLY A 98 8.53 1.66 -4.86
N ARG A 99 7.90 1.72 -6.04
CA ARG A 99 8.50 1.53 -7.38
C ARG A 99 8.87 2.84 -8.06
N GLY A 100 9.05 3.91 -7.28
CA GLY A 100 9.35 5.25 -7.82
C GLY A 100 10.61 5.30 -8.70
N ALA A 101 11.60 4.45 -8.41
CA ALA A 101 12.85 4.36 -9.15
C ALA A 101 12.70 3.69 -10.53
N ASP A 102 11.71 2.78 -10.68
CA ASP A 102 11.48 1.99 -11.89
C ASP A 102 10.73 2.78 -12.98
N ILE A 103 10.24 3.98 -12.63
CA ILE A 103 9.44 4.81 -13.54
C ILE A 103 10.34 5.38 -14.64
N GLN A 104 9.98 5.08 -15.89
CA GLN A 104 10.59 5.71 -17.05
C GLN A 104 10.41 7.24 -16.99
N LYS A 105 11.54 7.96 -17.03
CA LYS A 105 11.57 9.42 -17.13
C LYS A 105 11.62 9.80 -18.60
N PHE A 106 10.71 10.70 -19.01
CA PHE A 106 10.70 11.28 -20.35
C PHE A 106 11.41 12.62 -20.34
N GLY A 107 12.20 12.88 -21.37
CA GLY A 107 12.93 14.14 -21.56
C GLY A 107 12.08 15.25 -22.17
N SER A 108 10.90 14.92 -22.72
CA SER A 108 9.96 15.91 -23.25
C SER A 108 8.50 15.44 -23.21
N THR A 109 7.57 16.39 -23.24
CA THR A 109 6.13 16.12 -23.40
C THR A 109 5.82 15.32 -24.67
N GLN A 110 6.61 15.50 -25.74
CA GLN A 110 6.40 14.78 -26.99
C GLN A 110 6.62 13.27 -26.83
N GLU A 111 7.64 12.85 -26.09
CA GLU A 111 7.89 11.43 -25.80
C GLU A 111 6.76 10.81 -24.95
N ILE A 112 6.21 11.57 -23.99
CA ILE A 112 5.03 11.15 -23.22
C ILE A 112 3.86 10.93 -24.17
N VAL A 113 3.57 11.90 -25.04
CA VAL A 113 2.48 11.77 -26.02
C VAL A 113 2.67 10.56 -26.91
N GLU A 114 3.87 10.32 -27.43
CA GLU A 114 4.17 9.18 -28.31
C GLU A 114 3.91 7.83 -27.61
N LYS A 115 4.33 7.68 -26.34
CA LYS A 115 4.09 6.46 -25.57
C LYS A 115 2.62 6.24 -25.24
N TYR A 116 1.90 7.27 -24.78
CA TYR A 116 0.54 7.12 -24.27
C TYR A 116 -0.54 7.27 -25.34
N LYS A 117 -0.23 7.79 -26.53
CA LYS A 117 -1.19 8.00 -27.62
C LYS A 117 -2.03 6.75 -27.97
N PRO A 118 -1.47 5.53 -28.08
CA PRO A 118 -2.28 4.33 -28.32
C PRO A 118 -3.35 4.11 -27.25
N LEU A 119 -2.97 4.27 -25.97
CA LEU A 119 -3.88 4.15 -24.84
C LEU A 119 -4.94 5.26 -24.84
N VAL A 120 -4.58 6.50 -25.19
CA VAL A 120 -5.56 7.60 -25.30
C VAL A 120 -6.58 7.32 -26.41
N MET A 121 -6.14 6.81 -27.56
CA MET A 121 -7.02 6.42 -28.66
C MET A 121 -7.99 5.31 -28.26
N GLU A 122 -7.48 4.31 -27.55
CA GLU A 122 -8.29 3.22 -27.01
C GLU A 122 -9.36 3.74 -26.03
N LYS A 123 -8.98 4.60 -25.07
CA LYS A 123 -9.93 5.22 -24.13
C LYS A 123 -10.99 6.05 -24.86
N ALA A 124 -10.61 6.78 -25.91
CA ALA A 124 -11.55 7.52 -26.74
C ALA A 124 -12.55 6.58 -27.44
N GLU A 125 -12.08 5.47 -27.99
CA GLU A 125 -12.93 4.47 -28.65
C GLU A 125 -13.88 3.79 -27.67
N ILE A 126 -13.43 3.49 -26.45
CA ILE A 126 -14.29 2.97 -25.39
C ILE A 126 -15.41 3.95 -25.03
N GLN A 127 -15.11 5.25 -24.97
CA GLN A 127 -16.16 6.26 -24.76
C GLN A 127 -17.17 6.29 -25.91
N ARG A 128 -16.70 6.11 -27.15
CA ARG A 128 -17.58 6.04 -28.32
C ARG A 128 -18.50 4.82 -28.24
N LYS A 129 -17.94 3.65 -27.94
CA LYS A 129 -18.71 2.41 -27.78
C LYS A 129 -19.74 2.48 -26.65
N THR A 130 -19.33 2.94 -25.47
CA THR A 130 -20.24 3.02 -24.31
C THR A 130 -21.35 4.04 -24.49
N LEU A 131 -21.07 5.20 -25.09
CA LEU A 131 -22.12 6.17 -25.44
C LEU A 131 -23.02 5.67 -26.58
N SER A 132 -22.45 4.98 -27.57
CA SER A 132 -23.22 4.39 -28.67
C SER A 132 -24.23 3.39 -28.15
N ALA A 133 -23.84 2.53 -27.19
CA ALA A 133 -24.74 1.54 -26.60
C ALA A 133 -26.01 2.17 -26.00
N TRP A 134 -25.87 3.30 -25.31
CA TRP A 134 -27.01 4.08 -24.81
C TRP A 134 -27.89 4.62 -25.94
N LEU A 135 -27.28 5.25 -26.95
CA LEU A 135 -28.01 5.81 -28.08
C LEU A 135 -28.78 4.73 -28.86
N ASP A 136 -28.15 3.58 -29.07
CA ASP A 136 -28.70 2.45 -29.81
C ASP A 136 -29.86 1.82 -29.02
N TYR A 137 -29.67 1.58 -27.73
CA TYR A 137 -30.72 1.03 -26.87
C TYR A 137 -31.96 1.94 -26.79
N LEU A 138 -31.76 3.26 -26.61
CA LEU A 138 -32.84 4.23 -26.54
C LEU A 138 -33.59 4.37 -27.87
N LYS A 139 -32.93 4.13 -29.01
CA LYS A 139 -33.60 4.05 -30.31
C LYS A 139 -34.41 2.75 -30.45
N GLN A 140 -33.82 1.61 -30.10
CA GLN A 140 -34.45 0.29 -30.28
C GLN A 140 -35.63 0.04 -29.33
N ASN A 141 -35.65 0.70 -28.17
CA ASN A 141 -36.70 0.59 -27.15
C ASN A 141 -37.58 1.84 -27.12
N ASP A 142 -37.85 2.42 -28.28
CA ASP A 142 -38.57 3.67 -28.44
C ASP A 142 -39.99 3.64 -27.84
N SER A 143 -40.71 2.55 -28.08
CA SER A 143 -42.04 2.26 -27.55
C SER A 143 -42.12 2.24 -26.02
N LYS A 144 -41.01 1.99 -25.32
CA LYS A 144 -40.93 1.95 -23.85
C LYS A 144 -40.46 3.26 -23.23
N HIS A 145 -39.94 4.17 -24.05
CA HIS A 145 -39.26 5.37 -23.57
C HIS A 145 -39.68 6.57 -24.43
N PRO A 146 -40.60 7.44 -23.97
CA PRO A 146 -41.00 8.63 -24.73
C PRO A 146 -39.81 9.59 -24.95
N MET A 147 -39.87 10.42 -25.99
CA MET A 147 -38.76 11.28 -26.40
C MET A 147 -38.27 12.23 -25.29
N TRP A 148 -39.18 12.72 -24.44
CA TRP A 148 -38.81 13.56 -23.29
C TRP A 148 -37.89 12.81 -22.32
N PHE A 149 -38.12 11.51 -22.09
CA PHE A 149 -37.32 10.70 -21.19
C PHE A 149 -35.96 10.39 -21.82
N ARG A 150 -35.92 10.04 -23.11
CA ARG A 150 -34.65 9.85 -23.84
C ARG A 150 -33.80 11.12 -23.80
N TYR A 151 -34.41 12.29 -23.98
CA TYR A 151 -33.73 13.57 -23.87
C TYR A 151 -33.17 13.81 -22.45
N PHE A 152 -33.97 13.52 -21.42
CA PHE A 152 -33.58 13.64 -20.00
C PHE A 152 -32.37 12.75 -19.66
N VAL A 153 -32.41 11.49 -20.09
CA VAL A 153 -31.33 10.50 -19.93
C VAL A 153 -30.06 11.00 -20.62
N MET A 154 -30.13 11.33 -21.91
CA MET A 154 -28.95 11.73 -22.68
C MET A 154 -28.31 13.02 -22.16
N ARG A 155 -29.11 14.01 -21.74
CA ARG A 155 -28.62 15.26 -21.15
C ARG A 155 -27.92 15.04 -19.79
N SER A 156 -28.28 13.97 -19.09
CA SER A 156 -27.66 13.60 -17.81
C SER A 156 -26.37 12.81 -18.03
N ILE A 157 -26.40 11.79 -18.91
CA ILE A 157 -25.24 10.95 -19.26
C ILE A 157 -24.06 11.77 -19.75
N GLU A 158 -24.29 12.87 -20.49
CA GLU A 158 -23.24 13.82 -20.92
C GLU A 158 -22.32 14.22 -19.75
N LYS A 159 -22.87 14.34 -18.54
CA LYS A 159 -22.18 14.85 -17.36
C LYS A 159 -21.75 13.76 -16.38
N MET A 160 -22.21 12.52 -16.55
CA MET A 160 -22.01 11.42 -15.61
C MET A 160 -20.71 10.66 -15.91
N GLY A 161 -19.82 10.62 -14.94
CA GLY A 161 -18.57 9.85 -14.97
C GLY A 161 -18.76 8.46 -14.38
N ILE A 162 -17.82 8.05 -13.54
CA ILE A 162 -17.81 6.75 -12.87
C ILE A 162 -18.70 6.81 -11.63
N LEU A 163 -19.49 5.76 -11.40
CA LEU A 163 -20.27 5.57 -10.18
C LEU A 163 -19.35 5.19 -9.00
N SER A 164 -19.47 5.91 -7.89
CA SER A 164 -18.95 5.46 -6.60
C SER A 164 -20.00 4.57 -5.94
N LYS A 165 -19.69 3.30 -5.69
CA LYS A 165 -20.62 2.35 -5.03
C LYS A 165 -20.87 2.70 -3.56
N GLU A 166 -19.91 3.32 -2.89
CA GLU A 166 -20.04 3.72 -1.48
C GLU A 166 -20.97 4.91 -1.30
N THR A 167 -20.79 5.96 -2.12
CA THR A 167 -21.57 7.19 -1.98
C THR A 167 -22.83 7.19 -2.85
N LEU A 168 -22.97 6.21 -3.76
CA LEU A 168 -24.02 6.14 -4.77
C LEU A 168 -24.13 7.41 -5.63
N GLU A 169 -22.98 8.02 -5.92
CA GLU A 169 -22.87 9.22 -6.74
C GLU A 169 -21.96 9.02 -7.94
N PHE A 170 -22.39 9.54 -9.09
CA PHE A 170 -21.55 9.62 -10.29
C PHE A 170 -20.61 10.83 -10.19
N SER A 171 -19.34 10.60 -10.49
CA SER A 171 -18.39 11.71 -10.70
C SER A 171 -18.82 12.57 -11.90
N LYS A 172 -18.28 13.79 -12.01
CA LYS A 172 -18.57 14.68 -13.15
C LYS A 172 -17.55 14.47 -14.26
N ARG A 173 -18.01 14.59 -15.52
CA ARG A 173 -17.13 14.55 -16.69
C ARG A 173 -16.60 15.95 -17.05
N ALA A 174 -15.33 15.98 -17.45
CA ALA A 174 -14.65 17.11 -18.08
C ALA A 174 -14.18 16.72 -19.49
N LYS A 175 -13.71 17.69 -20.29
CA LYS A 175 -13.23 17.43 -21.66
C LYS A 175 -12.05 16.45 -21.74
N SER A 176 -11.27 16.33 -20.66
CA SER A 176 -10.12 15.42 -20.54
C SER A 176 -10.44 14.14 -19.75
N THR A 177 -11.71 13.91 -19.40
CA THR A 177 -12.10 12.66 -18.71
C THR A 177 -11.87 11.48 -19.64
N VAL A 178 -11.03 10.54 -19.23
CA VAL A 178 -10.74 9.31 -19.99
C VAL A 178 -11.73 8.17 -19.68
N ALA A 179 -12.46 8.28 -18.58
CA ALA A 179 -13.41 7.25 -18.15
C ALA A 179 -14.52 6.98 -19.18
N PRO A 180 -14.97 5.72 -19.32
CA PRO A 180 -16.15 5.37 -20.09
C PRO A 180 -17.39 6.12 -19.60
N PHE A 181 -18.44 6.15 -20.42
CA PHE A 181 -19.76 6.53 -19.92
C PHE A 181 -20.31 5.42 -19.00
N PRO A 182 -21.24 5.76 -18.08
CA PRO A 182 -21.91 4.79 -17.23
C PRO A 182 -22.40 3.59 -18.03
N GLU A 183 -22.26 2.39 -17.48
CA GLU A 183 -22.79 1.19 -18.11
C GLU A 183 -24.33 1.26 -18.19
N LEU A 184 -24.88 0.80 -19.32
CA LEU A 184 -26.31 0.69 -19.53
C LEU A 184 -26.84 -0.54 -18.81
N ASN A 185 -27.80 -0.34 -17.92
CA ASN A 185 -28.60 -1.37 -17.28
C ASN A 185 -30.07 -1.10 -17.64
N SER A 186 -30.64 -1.97 -18.47
CA SER A 186 -32.01 -1.84 -18.99
C SER A 186 -33.07 -1.90 -17.88
N GLU A 187 -32.84 -2.69 -16.84
CA GLU A 187 -33.76 -2.86 -15.72
C GLU A 187 -33.78 -1.61 -14.84
N ALA A 188 -32.60 -1.13 -14.44
CA ALA A 188 -32.46 0.11 -13.68
C ALA A 188 -33.03 1.31 -14.44
N LEU A 189 -32.79 1.38 -15.76
CA LEU A 189 -33.37 2.44 -16.60
C LEU A 189 -34.90 2.38 -16.66
N GLY A 190 -35.46 1.17 -16.85
CA GLY A 190 -36.90 0.95 -16.84
C GLY A 190 -37.53 1.30 -15.49
N TRP A 191 -36.84 0.96 -14.38
CA TRP A 191 -37.25 1.33 -13.04
C TRP A 191 -37.31 2.85 -12.87
N VAL A 192 -36.27 3.57 -13.29
CA VAL A 192 -36.25 5.05 -13.21
C VAL A 192 -37.40 5.65 -14.01
N PHE A 193 -37.64 5.15 -15.22
CA PHE A 193 -38.76 5.60 -16.04
C PHE A 193 -40.09 5.41 -15.31
N LYS A 194 -40.37 4.17 -14.85
CA LYS A 194 -41.60 3.83 -14.12
C LYS A 194 -41.83 4.74 -12.91
N LYS A 195 -40.79 4.99 -12.10
CA LYS A 195 -40.92 5.86 -10.91
C LYS A 195 -41.15 7.33 -11.25
N LEU A 196 -40.61 7.81 -12.38
CA LEU A 196 -40.85 9.18 -12.83
C LEU A 196 -42.24 9.37 -13.44
N ASP A 197 -42.78 8.32 -14.07
CA ASP A 197 -44.06 8.30 -14.76
C ASP A 197 -45.23 8.03 -13.79
N GLU A 198 -45.15 6.93 -13.04
CA GLU A 198 -46.22 6.43 -12.16
C GLU A 198 -46.05 6.89 -10.69
N GLY A 199 -44.86 7.36 -10.31
CA GLY A 199 -44.54 7.71 -8.92
C GLY A 199 -44.15 6.51 -8.04
N ILE A 200 -44.28 6.67 -6.72
CA ILE A 200 -43.96 5.62 -5.74
C ILE A 200 -45.23 4.81 -5.44
N ASP A 201 -45.16 3.50 -5.64
CA ASP A 201 -46.17 2.58 -5.13
C ASP A 201 -46.04 2.48 -3.60
N GLN A 202 -47.06 2.94 -2.89
CA GLN A 202 -47.07 2.95 -1.43
C GLN A 202 -46.90 1.55 -0.84
N LYS A 203 -47.41 0.52 -1.53
CA LYS A 203 -47.35 -0.88 -1.10
C LYS A 203 -45.92 -1.44 -1.10
N GLU A 204 -45.03 -0.91 -1.92
CA GLU A 204 -43.62 -1.33 -1.97
C GLU A 204 -42.86 -0.94 -0.69
N PHE A 205 -43.39 0.01 0.08
CA PHE A 205 -42.78 0.52 1.31
C PHE A 205 -43.68 0.32 2.53
N GLU A 206 -44.69 -0.56 2.44
CA GLU A 206 -45.50 -0.97 3.58
C GLU A 206 -44.71 -1.99 4.43
N PRO A 207 -44.56 -1.76 5.74
CA PRO A 207 -43.97 -2.75 6.63
C PRO A 207 -44.76 -4.05 6.63
N TRP A 208 -44.07 -5.19 6.70
CA TRP A 208 -44.72 -6.50 6.84
C TRP A 208 -44.75 -6.97 8.30
N GLU A 209 -45.65 -7.89 8.61
CA GLU A 209 -45.87 -8.39 9.97
C GLU A 209 -44.71 -9.29 10.42
N GLY A 210 -43.98 -8.89 11.47
CA GLY A 210 -42.77 -9.58 11.94
C GLY A 210 -41.47 -8.84 11.64
N GLN A 211 -41.51 -7.74 10.88
CA GLN A 211 -40.36 -6.89 10.61
C GLN A 211 -39.86 -6.17 11.88
N SER A 212 -38.54 -6.11 12.09
CA SER A 212 -37.93 -5.40 13.22
C SER A 212 -38.06 -3.88 13.08
N ASP A 213 -37.96 -3.15 14.19
CA ASP A 213 -38.08 -1.69 14.17
C ASP A 213 -36.91 -1.01 13.43
N GLU A 214 -35.72 -1.64 13.40
CA GLU A 214 -34.58 -1.16 12.61
C GLU A 214 -34.85 -1.30 11.10
N GLU A 215 -35.39 -2.44 10.66
CA GLU A 215 -35.75 -2.66 9.25
C GLU A 215 -36.88 -1.73 8.79
N LYS A 216 -37.89 -1.48 9.65
CA LYS A 216 -38.94 -0.49 9.38
C LYS A 216 -38.36 0.92 9.18
N THR A 217 -37.40 1.28 10.03
CA THR A 217 -36.73 2.59 9.96
C THR A 217 -35.95 2.72 8.65
N LYS A 218 -35.15 1.71 8.28
CA LYS A 218 -34.42 1.67 6.99
C LYS A 218 -35.37 1.76 5.80
N LEU A 219 -36.50 1.06 5.83
CA LEU A 219 -37.51 1.09 4.76
C LEU A 219 -38.14 2.49 4.61
N ALA A 220 -38.44 3.16 5.72
CA ALA A 220 -38.97 4.52 5.72
C ALA A 220 -37.95 5.55 5.22
N GLU A 221 -36.68 5.45 5.64
CA GLU A 221 -35.58 6.31 5.16
C GLU A 221 -35.33 6.14 3.67
N LYS A 222 -35.36 4.89 3.19
CA LYS A 222 -35.26 4.54 1.77
C LYS A 222 -36.38 5.19 0.95
N LYS A 223 -37.63 5.11 1.42
CA LYS A 223 -38.79 5.78 0.80
C LYS A 223 -38.59 7.30 0.72
N ASN A 224 -38.24 7.94 1.84
CA ASN A 224 -38.01 9.38 1.92
C ASN A 224 -36.89 9.83 0.97
N THR A 225 -35.83 9.04 0.90
CA THR A 225 -34.72 9.26 -0.04
C THR A 225 -35.22 9.22 -1.48
N LEU A 226 -35.99 8.20 -1.86
CA LEU A 226 -36.58 8.10 -3.20
C LEU A 226 -37.50 9.29 -3.53
N GLU A 227 -38.38 9.70 -2.59
CA GLU A 227 -39.26 10.87 -2.76
C GLU A 227 -38.46 12.14 -3.05
N LYS A 228 -37.38 12.38 -2.28
CA LYS A 228 -36.47 13.52 -2.52
C LYS A 228 -35.83 13.46 -3.91
N LEU A 229 -35.35 12.28 -4.33
CA LEU A 229 -34.73 12.11 -5.66
C LEU A 229 -35.72 12.33 -6.81
N LEU A 230 -36.94 11.82 -6.67
CA LEU A 230 -38.01 12.01 -7.66
C LEU A 230 -38.47 13.46 -7.74
N ASN A 231 -38.50 14.19 -6.62
CA ASN A 231 -38.81 15.62 -6.60
C ASN A 231 -37.68 16.45 -7.22
N ALA A 232 -36.42 16.10 -6.93
CA ALA A 232 -35.26 16.75 -7.52
C ALA A 232 -35.13 16.49 -9.03
N LYS A 233 -35.75 15.42 -9.56
CA LYS A 233 -35.64 14.97 -10.96
C LYS A 233 -34.16 14.86 -11.36
N ASP A 234 -33.37 14.18 -10.55
CA ASP A 234 -31.95 13.95 -10.80
C ASP A 234 -31.74 12.53 -11.33
N PHE A 235 -31.62 12.40 -12.65
CA PHE A 235 -31.44 11.10 -13.30
C PHE A 235 -30.22 10.36 -12.75
N SER A 236 -29.11 11.06 -12.49
CA SER A 236 -27.86 10.40 -12.07
C SER A 236 -28.06 9.69 -10.74
N LYS A 237 -28.70 10.36 -9.77
CA LYS A 237 -28.98 9.79 -8.46
C LYS A 237 -30.08 8.73 -8.50
N LEU A 238 -31.14 8.97 -9.29
CA LEU A 238 -32.19 7.98 -9.50
C LEU A 238 -31.67 6.70 -10.14
N TYR A 239 -30.76 6.82 -11.11
CA TYR A 239 -30.14 5.68 -11.78
C TYR A 239 -29.17 4.94 -10.85
N ALA A 240 -28.37 5.65 -10.06
CA ALA A 240 -27.53 5.03 -9.02
C ALA A 240 -28.38 4.25 -8.00
N PHE A 241 -29.46 4.86 -7.51
CA PHE A 241 -30.42 4.22 -6.61
C PHE A 241 -31.04 2.98 -7.28
N ALA A 242 -31.50 3.08 -8.52
CA ALA A 242 -32.09 1.98 -9.26
C ALA A 242 -31.11 0.83 -9.50
N LEU A 243 -29.83 1.11 -9.75
CA LEU A 243 -28.78 0.09 -9.86
C LEU A 243 -28.67 -0.71 -8.56
N VAL A 244 -28.71 -0.05 -7.41
CA VAL A 244 -28.71 -0.74 -6.10
C VAL A 244 -30.01 -1.47 -5.86
N GLU A 245 -31.17 -0.93 -6.22
CA GLU A 245 -32.44 -1.62 -6.01
C GLU A 245 -32.59 -2.88 -6.85
N THR A 246 -32.11 -2.82 -8.10
CA THR A 246 -32.16 -3.95 -9.04
C THR A 246 -31.08 -4.98 -8.71
N ALA A 247 -29.86 -4.57 -8.36
CA ALA A 247 -28.80 -5.48 -7.90
C ALA A 247 -29.02 -5.99 -6.47
N GLY A 248 -29.61 -5.18 -5.59
CA GLY A 248 -29.89 -5.48 -4.19
C GLY A 248 -30.97 -6.53 -4.03
N LYS A 249 -31.98 -6.56 -4.91
CA LYS A 249 -32.91 -7.69 -5.01
C LYS A 249 -32.20 -9.00 -5.36
N ALA A 250 -31.13 -8.94 -6.17
CA ALA A 250 -30.27 -10.09 -6.46
C ALA A 250 -29.37 -10.49 -5.28
N MET A 251 -28.98 -9.55 -4.41
CA MET A 251 -28.09 -9.76 -3.24
C MET A 251 -28.81 -10.10 -1.93
N GLU A 252 -30.02 -9.62 -1.67
CA GLU A 252 -30.77 -9.90 -0.43
C GLU A 252 -31.39 -11.31 -0.41
N LEU A 253 -31.55 -11.96 -1.56
CA LEU A 253 -32.25 -13.25 -1.67
C LEU A 253 -31.50 -14.51 -1.18
N ASN A 254 -30.24 -14.46 -0.76
CA ASN A 254 -29.52 -15.67 -0.30
C ASN A 254 -28.46 -15.34 0.75
N GLY A 255 -28.64 -15.80 1.99
CA GLY A 255 -27.63 -15.79 3.05
C GLY A 255 -26.48 -16.80 2.85
N GLU A 256 -26.31 -17.35 1.64
CA GLU A 256 -25.31 -18.38 1.27
C GLU A 256 -24.23 -17.83 0.30
N LYS A 257 -23.97 -16.50 0.33
CA LYS A 257 -23.56 -15.69 -0.83
C LYS A 257 -22.08 -15.34 -1.04
N ILE A 258 -21.13 -16.09 -0.47
CA ILE A 258 -19.69 -15.92 -0.79
C ILE A 258 -19.12 -17.07 -1.63
N GLU A 259 -19.97 -18.02 -2.05
CA GLU A 259 -19.55 -19.11 -2.94
C GLU A 259 -19.12 -18.56 -4.31
N GLY A 260 -17.85 -18.79 -4.67
CA GLY A 260 -17.25 -18.32 -5.91
C GLY A 260 -16.08 -19.16 -6.36
N GLU A 261 -15.61 -18.89 -7.57
CA GLU A 261 -14.51 -19.61 -8.22
C GLU A 261 -13.42 -18.64 -8.68
N TRP A 262 -12.16 -19.04 -8.50
CA TRP A 262 -11.01 -18.36 -9.08
C TRP A 262 -10.81 -18.76 -10.53
N ARG A 263 -10.82 -17.78 -11.44
CA ARG A 263 -10.38 -17.96 -12.82
C ARG A 263 -9.00 -17.35 -13.01
N LYS A 264 -8.11 -18.09 -13.68
CA LYS A 264 -6.77 -17.64 -14.08
C LYS A 264 -6.79 -17.24 -15.56
N TYR A 265 -6.09 -16.16 -15.87
CA TYR A 265 -5.78 -15.70 -17.21
C TYR A 265 -4.26 -15.66 -17.35
N ASP A 266 -3.70 -16.42 -18.28
CA ASP A 266 -2.26 -16.61 -18.38
C ASP A 266 -1.55 -15.37 -18.97
N GLN A 267 -0.30 -15.15 -18.54
CA GLN A 267 0.58 -14.15 -19.12
C GLN A 267 0.68 -14.32 -20.65
N GLY A 268 0.49 -13.22 -21.38
CA GLY A 268 0.55 -13.18 -22.85
C GLY A 268 -0.67 -13.77 -23.57
N SER A 269 -1.70 -14.21 -22.83
CA SER A 269 -2.96 -14.70 -23.38
C SER A 269 -3.76 -13.60 -24.10
N ASP A 270 -4.81 -14.01 -24.86
CA ASP A 270 -5.71 -13.07 -25.52
C ASP A 270 -6.47 -12.22 -24.50
N HIS A 271 -6.06 -10.94 -24.38
CA HIS A 271 -6.62 -10.00 -23.43
C HIS A 271 -8.13 -9.78 -23.62
N TYR A 272 -8.69 -9.99 -24.81
CA TYR A 272 -10.12 -9.84 -25.04
C TYR A 272 -10.96 -10.82 -24.23
N ILE A 273 -10.43 -11.99 -23.84
CA ILE A 273 -11.16 -12.96 -23.00
C ILE A 273 -11.40 -12.34 -21.61
N LEU A 274 -10.34 -11.87 -20.96
CA LEU A 274 -10.40 -11.20 -19.66
C LEU A 274 -11.29 -9.94 -19.72
N GLU A 275 -11.15 -9.12 -20.76
CA GLU A 275 -11.99 -7.93 -20.91
C GLU A 275 -13.47 -8.29 -21.04
N ASN A 276 -13.82 -9.25 -21.88
CA ASN A 276 -15.21 -9.65 -22.10
C ASN A 276 -15.83 -10.27 -20.83
N ASP A 277 -15.06 -11.04 -20.05
CA ASP A 277 -15.52 -11.62 -18.78
C ASP A 277 -15.78 -10.55 -17.70
N LEU A 278 -15.12 -9.39 -17.79
CA LEU A 278 -15.27 -8.29 -16.84
C LEU A 278 -16.23 -7.19 -17.33
N LYS A 279 -16.52 -7.13 -18.63
CA LYS A 279 -17.31 -6.07 -19.25
C LYS A 279 -18.76 -6.12 -18.80
N ASN A 280 -19.35 -4.96 -18.54
CA ASN A 280 -20.73 -4.80 -18.06
C ASN A 280 -20.99 -5.43 -16.68
N LYS A 281 -19.93 -5.70 -15.90
CA LYS A 281 -20.03 -6.26 -14.54
C LYS A 281 -19.90 -5.19 -13.44
N GLY A 282 -19.80 -3.91 -13.81
CA GLY A 282 -19.73 -2.82 -12.83
C GLY A 282 -18.56 -2.93 -11.83
N THR A 283 -17.41 -3.50 -12.24
CA THR A 283 -16.25 -3.67 -11.34
C THR A 283 -15.53 -2.37 -11.03
N GLY A 284 -15.64 -1.38 -11.92
CA GLY A 284 -14.84 -0.15 -11.85
C GLY A 284 -13.37 -0.34 -12.22
N TRP A 285 -12.96 -1.54 -12.65
CA TRP A 285 -11.59 -1.84 -13.05
C TRP A 285 -11.30 -1.34 -14.47
N CYS A 286 -10.17 -0.66 -14.65
CA CYS A 286 -9.66 -0.32 -15.98
C CYS A 286 -9.38 -1.56 -16.84
N THR A 287 -9.20 -2.73 -16.22
CA THR A 287 -9.03 -4.02 -16.89
C THR A 287 -10.24 -4.41 -17.71
N ALA A 288 -11.46 -4.05 -17.30
CA ALA A 288 -12.67 -4.30 -18.09
C ALA A 288 -12.76 -3.41 -19.34
N THR A 289 -11.84 -2.43 -19.46
CA THR A 289 -11.91 -1.32 -20.42
C THR A 289 -10.52 -0.90 -20.92
N GLY A 290 -9.64 -1.86 -21.24
CA GLY A 290 -8.43 -1.59 -22.03
C GLY A 290 -7.07 -1.70 -21.34
N SER A 291 -6.99 -2.01 -20.03
CA SER A 291 -5.69 -2.29 -19.40
C SER A 291 -5.34 -3.77 -19.31
N ALA A 292 -6.22 -4.66 -19.78
CA ALA A 292 -6.02 -6.10 -19.71
C ALA A 292 -4.75 -6.55 -20.44
N GLN A 293 -4.45 -5.98 -21.61
CA GLN A 293 -3.24 -6.30 -22.36
C GLN A 293 -1.97 -6.00 -21.57
N ALA A 294 -1.87 -4.82 -20.97
CA ALA A 294 -0.70 -4.43 -20.18
C ALA A 294 -0.54 -5.31 -18.93
N HIS A 295 -1.64 -5.66 -18.26
CA HIS A 295 -1.60 -6.56 -17.12
C HIS A 295 -1.13 -7.96 -17.51
N LEU A 296 -1.66 -8.53 -18.59
CA LEU A 296 -1.29 -9.87 -19.08
C LEU A 296 0.10 -9.90 -19.71
N GLN A 297 0.65 -8.78 -20.17
CA GLN A 297 2.08 -8.72 -20.52
C GLN A 297 2.97 -8.78 -19.27
N GLY A 298 2.52 -8.15 -18.18
CA GLY A 298 3.25 -8.08 -16.92
C GLY A 298 3.24 -9.38 -16.11
N GLY A 299 2.21 -10.22 -16.23
CA GLY A 299 2.10 -11.50 -15.52
C GLY A 299 0.73 -12.14 -15.64
N ASP A 300 0.51 -13.24 -14.93
CA ASP A 300 -0.81 -13.85 -14.81
C ASP A 300 -1.83 -12.91 -14.13
N PHE A 301 -3.11 -13.11 -14.40
CA PHE A 301 -4.19 -12.37 -13.77
C PHE A 301 -5.23 -13.35 -13.21
N TYR A 302 -5.65 -13.15 -11.96
CA TYR A 302 -6.65 -13.99 -11.31
C TYR A 302 -7.87 -13.15 -10.97
N VAL A 303 -9.06 -13.71 -11.15
CA VAL A 303 -10.31 -13.05 -10.76
C VAL A 303 -11.19 -14.04 -10.01
N TYR A 304 -11.70 -13.62 -8.85
CA TYR A 304 -12.70 -14.36 -8.10
C TYR A 304 -14.10 -13.96 -8.56
N TYR A 305 -14.86 -14.93 -9.07
CA TYR A 305 -16.22 -14.76 -9.55
C TYR A 305 -17.20 -15.39 -8.57
N LEU A 306 -18.11 -14.60 -8.02
CA LEU A 306 -19.25 -15.11 -7.27
C LEU A 306 -20.26 -15.76 -8.19
N LYS A 307 -20.99 -16.71 -7.61
CA LYS A 307 -22.13 -17.37 -8.23
C LYS A 307 -23.25 -16.37 -8.47
N GLY A 308 -23.63 -16.18 -9.73
CA GLY A 308 -24.76 -15.34 -10.12
C GLY A 308 -26.10 -16.06 -9.94
N GLU A 309 -27.21 -15.35 -10.15
CA GLU A 309 -28.58 -15.87 -9.99
C GLU A 309 -28.88 -17.11 -10.86
N ASN A 310 -28.23 -17.21 -12.02
CA ASN A 310 -28.39 -18.33 -12.95
C ASN A 310 -27.55 -19.57 -12.54
N GLY A 311 -26.91 -19.55 -11.37
CA GLY A 311 -26.08 -20.63 -10.83
C GLY A 311 -24.64 -20.68 -11.37
N GLY A 312 -24.27 -19.84 -12.34
CA GLY A 312 -22.92 -19.76 -12.90
C GLY A 312 -22.06 -18.68 -12.24
N TYR A 313 -20.75 -18.94 -12.09
CA TYR A 313 -19.76 -17.99 -11.56
C TYR A 313 -19.44 -16.91 -12.59
N THR A 314 -20.10 -15.76 -12.47
CA THR A 314 -20.03 -14.69 -13.48
C THR A 314 -19.91 -13.30 -12.90
N GLU A 315 -19.94 -13.15 -11.57
CA GLU A 315 -19.88 -11.84 -10.91
C GLU A 315 -18.49 -11.58 -10.32
N PRO A 316 -17.59 -10.87 -11.02
CA PRO A 316 -16.22 -10.61 -10.56
C PRO A 316 -16.19 -9.68 -9.33
N ARG A 317 -15.42 -10.06 -8.30
CA ARG A 317 -15.34 -9.31 -7.04
C ARG A 317 -13.94 -9.01 -6.53
N VAL A 318 -12.99 -9.91 -6.78
CA VAL A 318 -11.59 -9.74 -6.41
C VAL A 318 -10.72 -9.99 -7.63
N ALA A 319 -9.67 -9.18 -7.82
CA ALA A 319 -8.65 -9.41 -8.81
C ALA A 319 -7.25 -9.41 -8.17
N ILE A 320 -6.41 -10.35 -8.61
CA ILE A 320 -4.99 -10.41 -8.26
C ILE A 320 -4.18 -10.31 -9.56
N ARG A 321 -3.34 -9.29 -9.65
CA ARG A 321 -2.41 -9.10 -10.77
C ARG A 321 -1.03 -9.57 -10.35
N MET A 322 -0.42 -10.45 -11.14
CA MET A 322 0.98 -10.82 -10.99
C MET A 322 1.90 -9.80 -11.67
N ASP A 323 3.11 -9.65 -11.14
CA ASP A 323 4.19 -8.87 -11.69
C ASP A 323 5.39 -9.82 -11.86
N GLY A 324 5.61 -10.26 -13.09
CA GLY A 324 6.35 -11.48 -13.38
C GLY A 324 5.67 -12.69 -12.73
N ASP A 325 6.40 -13.36 -11.86
CA ASP A 325 5.96 -14.55 -11.12
C ASP A 325 5.38 -14.23 -9.73
N LYS A 326 5.42 -12.97 -9.28
CA LYS A 326 5.04 -12.58 -7.91
C LYS A 326 3.74 -11.80 -7.86
N VAL A 327 3.03 -11.87 -6.73
CA VAL A 327 1.84 -11.04 -6.48
C VAL A 327 2.23 -9.55 -6.49
N GLY A 328 1.65 -8.79 -7.41
CA GLY A 328 1.98 -7.37 -7.62
C GLY A 328 0.88 -6.40 -7.19
N GLU A 329 -0.39 -6.81 -7.21
CA GLU A 329 -1.54 -6.02 -6.79
C GLU A 329 -2.74 -6.93 -6.47
N VAL A 330 -3.47 -6.60 -5.40
CA VAL A 330 -4.75 -7.21 -5.03
C VAL A 330 -5.78 -6.10 -4.89
N ARG A 331 -6.93 -6.24 -5.57
CA ARG A 331 -7.99 -5.22 -5.59
C ARG A 331 -9.39 -5.81 -5.61
N GLY A 332 -10.34 -5.06 -5.07
CA GLY A 332 -11.76 -5.38 -5.09
C GLY A 332 -12.59 -4.38 -5.89
N VAL A 333 -13.91 -4.45 -5.74
CA VAL A 333 -14.88 -3.67 -6.52
C VAL A 333 -15.49 -2.48 -5.77
N ASN A 334 -15.02 -2.18 -4.55
CA ASN A 334 -15.47 -1.03 -3.76
C ASN A 334 -14.82 0.29 -4.25
N HIS A 335 -15.13 1.41 -3.59
CA HIS A 335 -14.50 2.69 -3.93
C HIS A 335 -12.98 2.57 -3.82
N ARG A 336 -12.26 3.25 -4.70
CA ARG A 336 -10.79 3.13 -4.82
C ARG A 336 -10.29 1.69 -5.01
N GLN A 337 -11.16 0.78 -5.44
CA GLN A 337 -10.87 -0.63 -5.68
C GLN A 337 -10.48 -1.40 -4.40
N GLU A 338 -11.03 -0.98 -3.25
CA GLU A 338 -10.88 -1.72 -2.00
C GLU A 338 -11.61 -3.08 -2.06
N LEU A 339 -11.14 -4.02 -1.24
CA LEU A 339 -11.81 -5.30 -1.05
C LEU A 339 -13.09 -5.12 -0.25
N GLU A 340 -14.05 -6.00 -0.49
CA GLU A 340 -15.21 -6.11 0.38
C GLU A 340 -14.80 -6.86 1.65
N PRO A 341 -15.23 -6.41 2.84
CA PRO A 341 -14.82 -7.01 4.11
C PRO A 341 -15.03 -8.53 4.16
N GLU A 342 -16.12 -9.03 3.57
CA GLU A 342 -16.48 -10.46 3.57
C GLU A 342 -15.63 -11.31 2.61
N LEU A 343 -14.87 -10.68 1.70
CA LEU A 343 -14.01 -11.35 0.71
C LEU A 343 -12.52 -11.20 1.01
N VAL A 344 -12.15 -10.52 2.10
CA VAL A 344 -10.75 -10.31 2.48
C VAL A 344 -10.06 -11.67 2.66
N ASP A 345 -10.58 -12.54 3.52
CA ASP A 345 -9.97 -13.84 3.83
C ASP A 345 -9.82 -14.71 2.58
N ILE A 346 -10.81 -14.71 1.68
CA ILE A 346 -10.76 -15.44 0.40
C ILE A 346 -9.65 -14.90 -0.50
N ALA A 347 -9.46 -13.58 -0.54
CA ALA A 347 -8.37 -12.96 -1.27
C ALA A 347 -7.02 -13.37 -0.65
N GLN A 348 -6.88 -13.26 0.68
CA GLN A 348 -5.64 -13.59 1.42
C GLN A 348 -5.21 -15.02 1.18
N GLU A 349 -6.12 -15.98 1.39
CA GLU A 349 -5.86 -17.39 1.15
C GLU A 349 -5.33 -17.62 -0.28
N LYS A 350 -5.93 -16.93 -1.26
CA LYS A 350 -5.48 -17.07 -2.65
C LYS A 350 -4.11 -16.46 -2.87
N TYR A 351 -3.86 -15.20 -2.52
CA TYR A 351 -2.58 -14.59 -2.87
C TYR A 351 -1.44 -15.14 -2.03
N HIS A 352 -1.65 -15.60 -0.78
CA HIS A 352 -0.64 -16.34 -0.01
C HIS A 352 -0.23 -17.65 -0.67
N SER A 353 -1.14 -18.30 -1.42
CA SER A 353 -0.80 -19.50 -2.20
C SER A 353 0.04 -19.21 -3.46
N LEU A 354 0.20 -17.93 -3.83
CA LEU A 354 0.94 -17.50 -5.02
C LEU A 354 2.34 -17.00 -4.62
N PRO A 355 3.34 -17.09 -5.52
CA PRO A 355 4.68 -16.61 -5.20
C PRO A 355 4.68 -15.12 -4.83
N GLY A 356 5.46 -14.75 -3.82
CA GLY A 356 5.49 -13.38 -3.28
C GLY A 356 4.29 -13.00 -2.40
N GLY A 357 3.28 -13.87 -2.28
CA GLY A 357 2.08 -13.67 -1.47
C GLY A 357 2.34 -13.37 0.00
N GLU A 358 3.17 -14.17 0.66
CA GLU A 358 3.52 -13.96 2.08
C GLU A 358 4.15 -12.58 2.33
N SER A 359 4.94 -12.07 1.38
CA SER A 359 5.56 -10.74 1.47
C SER A 359 4.63 -9.59 1.08
N TYR A 360 3.50 -9.89 0.42
CA TYR A 360 2.61 -8.88 -0.15
C TYR A 360 1.96 -8.03 0.94
N ASP A 361 1.45 -8.65 2.01
CA ASP A 361 0.75 -7.94 3.08
C ASP A 361 1.64 -6.91 3.76
N LYS A 362 2.87 -7.32 4.05
CA LYS A 362 3.87 -6.43 4.65
C LYS A 362 4.17 -5.26 3.73
N LYS A 363 4.49 -5.52 2.46
CA LYS A 363 4.79 -4.46 1.47
C LYS A 363 3.61 -3.51 1.27
N ALA A 364 2.39 -4.03 1.16
CA ALA A 364 1.19 -3.23 1.00
C ALA A 364 0.92 -2.36 2.23
N SER A 365 1.05 -2.92 3.44
CA SER A 365 0.91 -2.20 4.71
C SER A 365 1.97 -1.12 4.87
N ASP A 366 3.24 -1.47 4.65
CA ASP A 366 4.39 -0.58 4.75
C ASP A 366 4.24 0.62 3.80
N MET A 367 3.90 0.36 2.52
CA MET A 367 3.72 1.41 1.51
C MET A 367 2.51 2.31 1.76
N LYS A 368 1.42 1.73 2.30
CA LYS A 368 0.28 2.52 2.78
C LYS A 368 0.72 3.45 3.91
N LYS A 369 1.47 2.93 4.89
CA LYS A 369 1.93 3.72 6.04
C LYS A 369 2.91 4.82 5.63
N VAL A 370 3.87 4.56 4.73
CA VAL A 370 4.75 5.60 4.15
C VAL A 370 3.91 6.70 3.50
N THR A 371 2.89 6.34 2.72
CA THR A 371 2.01 7.30 2.04
C THR A 371 1.19 8.14 3.04
N GLU A 372 0.74 7.55 4.15
CA GLU A 372 0.08 8.27 5.24
C GLU A 372 1.04 9.27 5.91
N LEU A 373 2.29 8.88 6.19
CA LEU A 373 3.28 9.76 6.79
C LEU A 373 3.64 10.96 5.89
N VAL A 374 3.72 10.74 4.58
CA VAL A 374 3.90 11.84 3.62
C VAL A 374 2.76 12.86 3.72
N LYS A 375 1.51 12.38 3.76
CA LYS A 375 0.34 13.28 3.90
C LYS A 375 0.35 14.02 5.23
N LYS A 376 0.68 13.34 6.34
CA LYS A 376 0.83 13.98 7.67
C LYS A 376 1.86 15.10 7.64
N GLN A 377 3.02 14.84 7.03
CA GLN A 377 4.08 15.83 6.89
C GLN A 377 3.64 17.03 6.04
N GLU A 378 2.96 16.81 4.92
CA GLU A 378 2.46 17.87 4.04
C GLU A 378 1.48 18.83 4.73
N ILE A 379 0.65 18.31 5.64
CA ILE A 379 -0.32 19.12 6.40
C ILE A 379 0.21 19.61 7.76
N GLY A 380 1.46 19.26 8.12
CA GLY A 380 2.08 19.64 9.39
C GLY A 380 1.50 18.91 10.61
N GLU A 381 0.95 17.72 10.44
CA GLU A 381 0.47 16.87 11.54
C GLU A 381 1.65 16.20 12.27
N HIS A 382 1.57 16.13 13.61
CA HIS A 382 2.58 15.47 14.42
C HIS A 382 2.56 13.94 14.23
N PHE A 383 3.75 13.33 14.32
CA PHE A 383 3.92 11.88 14.17
C PHE A 383 3.75 11.23 15.54
N SER A 384 2.96 10.15 15.62
CA SER A 384 2.84 9.36 16.84
C SER A 384 4.12 8.55 17.11
N LYS A 385 4.18 7.88 18.27
CA LYS A 385 5.26 6.94 18.57
C LYS A 385 5.35 5.83 17.53
N GLU A 386 4.23 5.23 17.15
CA GLU A 386 4.16 4.17 16.14
C GLU A 386 4.61 4.68 14.76
N ASP A 387 4.25 5.92 14.41
CA ASP A 387 4.71 6.56 13.18
C ASP A 387 6.25 6.70 13.17
N LEU A 388 6.84 7.13 14.28
CA LEU A 388 8.30 7.30 14.42
C LEU A 388 9.05 5.95 14.48
N LEU A 389 8.53 4.97 15.22
CA LEU A 389 9.09 3.63 15.29
C LEU A 389 9.11 2.96 13.90
N PHE A 390 8.04 3.17 13.12
CA PHE A 390 7.97 2.72 11.73
C PHE A 390 8.95 3.49 10.84
N LEU A 391 8.90 4.83 10.84
CA LEU A 391 9.75 5.67 9.97
C LEU A 391 11.25 5.42 10.19
N TYR A 392 11.65 5.22 11.44
CA TYR A 392 13.03 4.96 11.82
C TYR A 392 13.42 3.48 11.74
N GLU A 393 12.51 2.61 11.31
CA GLU A 393 12.74 1.16 11.16
C GLU A 393 13.28 0.50 12.44
N ILE A 394 12.83 1.00 13.61
CA ILE A 394 13.32 0.54 14.92
C ILE A 394 12.87 -0.90 15.18
N ASN A 395 11.64 -1.24 14.76
CA ASN A 395 11.05 -2.57 14.99
C ASN A 395 11.26 -3.52 13.81
N HIS A 396 11.21 -3.01 12.58
CA HIS A 396 11.37 -3.78 11.35
C HIS A 396 11.76 -2.85 10.19
N ALA A 397 12.44 -3.41 9.18
CA ALA A 397 12.73 -2.70 7.94
C ALA A 397 11.43 -2.44 7.15
N ILE A 398 11.34 -1.30 6.48
CA ILE A 398 10.22 -0.97 5.59
C ILE A 398 10.45 -1.63 4.23
N GLU A 399 9.46 -2.35 3.72
CA GLU A 399 9.53 -3.01 2.42
C GLU A 399 8.58 -2.40 1.40
N GLY A 400 9.08 -2.18 0.19
CA GLY A 400 8.29 -1.74 -0.97
C GLY A 400 8.20 -2.82 -2.05
N PHE A 401 7.50 -2.50 -3.14
CA PHE A 401 7.44 -3.36 -4.33
C PHE A 401 8.58 -3.12 -5.33
N GLY A 402 9.40 -2.07 -5.12
CA GLY A 402 10.62 -1.81 -5.89
C GLY A 402 11.83 -2.57 -5.37
N TYR A 403 12.91 -2.56 -6.15
CA TYR A 403 14.19 -3.19 -5.77
C TYR A 403 14.97 -2.36 -4.75
N ASP A 404 14.87 -1.03 -4.85
CA ASP A 404 15.54 -0.09 -3.96
C ASP A 404 14.64 0.36 -2.81
N LYS A 405 15.25 0.84 -1.74
CA LYS A 405 14.55 1.46 -0.62
C LYS A 405 13.77 2.69 -1.10
N ASP A 406 12.54 2.83 -0.63
CA ASP A 406 11.68 3.95 -1.03
C ASP A 406 12.33 5.30 -0.63
N PRO A 407 12.62 6.19 -1.61
CA PRO A 407 13.32 7.45 -1.33
C PRO A 407 12.51 8.41 -0.44
N ARG A 408 11.19 8.23 -0.34
CA ARG A 408 10.32 9.02 0.54
C ARG A 408 10.69 8.83 2.02
N ILE A 409 11.20 7.66 2.41
CA ILE A 409 11.63 7.38 3.78
C ILE A 409 12.78 8.32 4.17
N GLU A 410 13.81 8.44 3.32
CA GLU A 410 14.93 9.35 3.57
C GLU A 410 14.48 10.82 3.56
N GLN A 411 13.57 11.19 2.64
CA GLN A 411 13.02 12.54 2.56
C GLN A 411 12.23 12.93 3.80
N LEU A 412 11.42 12.01 4.35
CA LEU A 412 10.70 12.19 5.61
C LEU A 412 11.69 12.36 6.76
N ARG A 413 12.67 11.47 6.88
CA ARG A 413 13.68 11.49 7.97
C ARG A 413 14.52 12.78 7.96
N LYS A 414 14.89 13.32 6.80
CA LYS A 414 15.68 14.56 6.68
C LYS A 414 14.99 15.80 7.26
N GLN A 415 13.67 15.79 7.37
CA GLN A 415 12.88 16.91 7.91
C GLN A 415 12.58 16.76 9.40
N ARG A 416 12.98 15.65 10.03
CA ARG A 416 12.75 15.39 11.45
C ARG A 416 13.80 16.06 12.33
N ILE A 417 13.40 16.40 13.55
CA ILE A 417 14.26 16.97 14.58
C ILE A 417 14.42 15.92 15.68
N ALA A 418 15.64 15.42 15.87
CA ALA A 418 15.92 14.34 16.82
C ALA A 418 15.49 14.69 18.26
N GLN A 419 15.64 15.95 18.66
CA GLN A 419 15.24 16.45 19.98
C GLN A 419 13.73 16.43 20.21
N GLU A 420 12.92 16.47 19.15
CA GLU A 420 11.46 16.37 19.25
C GLU A 420 10.99 14.91 19.20
N ASP A 421 11.69 14.08 18.43
CA ASP A 421 11.30 12.68 18.21
C ASP A 421 11.77 11.73 19.30
N ALA A 422 12.98 11.92 19.84
CA ALA A 422 13.54 11.03 20.85
C ALA A 422 12.70 10.92 22.13
N PRO A 423 12.14 12.01 22.71
CA PRO A 423 11.22 11.91 23.85
C PRO A 423 10.01 11.02 23.57
N VAL A 424 9.45 11.08 22.35
CA VAL A 424 8.29 10.29 21.94
C VAL A 424 8.68 8.82 21.74
N VAL A 425 9.81 8.56 21.08
CA VAL A 425 10.30 7.20 20.82
C VAL A 425 10.70 6.47 22.10
N PHE A 426 11.41 7.16 23.00
CA PHE A 426 11.89 6.59 24.26
C PHE A 426 10.86 6.64 25.39
N GLU A 427 9.73 7.33 25.18
CA GLU A 427 8.70 7.57 26.20
C GLU A 427 9.28 8.20 27.48
N ARG A 428 10.10 9.23 27.29
CA ARG A 428 10.74 9.97 28.38
C ARG A 428 10.37 11.44 28.33
N ASP A 429 10.38 12.08 29.49
CA ASP A 429 10.33 13.52 29.52
C ASP A 429 11.60 14.09 28.85
N PRO A 430 11.52 15.17 28.05
CA PRO A 430 12.71 15.78 27.45
C PRO A 430 13.82 16.11 28.45
N SER A 431 13.47 16.42 29.71
CA SER A 431 14.43 16.66 30.79
C SER A 431 15.18 15.41 31.28
N GLU A 432 14.67 14.21 31.00
CA GLU A 432 15.35 12.94 31.29
C GLU A 432 16.33 12.52 30.18
N ILE A 433 16.44 13.30 29.09
CA ILE A 433 17.29 13.01 27.93
C ILE A 433 18.44 14.02 27.83
N ALA A 434 19.66 13.56 28.05
CA ALA A 434 20.87 14.36 27.85
C ALA A 434 21.44 14.18 26.43
N TRP A 435 21.77 15.29 25.79
CA TRP A 435 22.38 15.32 24.43
C TRP A 435 23.87 15.61 24.45
N LYS A 436 24.38 16.07 25.59
CA LYS A 436 25.81 16.33 25.83
C LYS A 436 26.18 15.88 27.23
N LYS A 437 27.47 15.64 27.45
CA LYS A 437 27.99 15.19 28.74
C LYS A 437 27.64 16.17 29.86
N GLU A 438 27.66 17.46 29.55
CA GLU A 438 27.41 18.55 30.50
C GLU A 438 25.94 18.64 30.94
N ASP A 439 25.03 18.06 30.17
CA ASP A 439 23.58 18.08 30.45
C ASP A 439 23.17 16.92 31.38
N ILE A 440 24.09 16.01 31.73
CA ILE A 440 23.79 14.84 32.56
C ILE A 440 23.70 15.25 34.03
N ASP A 441 22.55 14.97 34.62
CA ASP A 441 22.22 15.17 36.02
C ASP A 441 21.66 13.90 36.67
N GLU A 442 21.13 14.03 37.89
CA GLU A 442 20.52 12.94 38.66
C GLU A 442 19.20 12.42 38.08
N ASN A 443 18.52 13.19 37.23
CA ASN A 443 17.26 12.84 36.60
C ASN A 443 17.47 12.21 35.20
N THR A 444 18.67 12.30 34.66
CA THR A 444 18.99 11.80 33.32
C THR A 444 18.84 10.28 33.26
N LYS A 445 17.93 9.80 32.42
CA LYS A 445 17.68 8.37 32.17
C LYS A 445 18.21 7.89 30.83
N THR A 446 18.22 8.78 29.84
CA THR A 446 18.70 8.47 28.48
C THR A 446 19.79 9.46 28.07
N TYR A 447 20.84 8.96 27.45
CA TYR A 447 21.89 9.78 26.84
C TYR A 447 22.00 9.49 25.35
N VAL A 448 21.98 10.55 24.53
CA VAL A 448 22.18 10.47 23.09
C VAL A 448 23.38 11.33 22.70
N GLY A 449 24.52 10.69 22.43
CA GLY A 449 25.74 11.35 22.00
C GLY A 449 27.00 10.49 22.09
N PRO A 450 28.17 11.06 21.76
CA PRO A 450 29.44 10.34 21.79
C PRO A 450 29.80 9.81 23.18
N LEU A 451 30.34 8.59 23.26
CA LEU A 451 30.79 8.02 24.53
C LEU A 451 31.94 8.84 25.13
N PHE A 452 31.92 9.05 26.45
CA PHE A 452 32.95 9.77 27.21
C PHE A 452 33.42 8.96 28.42
N GLU A 453 34.58 9.33 28.96
CA GLU A 453 35.20 8.67 30.11
C GLU A 453 34.24 8.57 31.31
N GLY A 454 34.04 7.35 31.79
CA GLY A 454 33.15 7.05 32.92
C GLY A 454 31.65 7.12 32.61
N ILE A 455 31.22 7.17 31.34
CA ILE A 455 29.79 7.20 30.99
C ILE A 455 29.02 6.00 31.58
N PHE A 456 29.63 4.82 31.56
CA PHE A 456 29.03 3.58 32.03
C PHE A 456 28.85 3.51 33.56
N SER A 457 29.54 4.35 34.31
CA SER A 457 29.38 4.46 35.77
C SER A 457 28.36 5.51 36.20
N LYS A 458 27.74 6.25 35.26
CA LYS A 458 26.73 7.29 35.54
C LYS A 458 25.34 6.75 35.88
N GLY A 459 25.10 5.44 35.75
CA GLY A 459 23.78 4.86 36.05
C GLY A 459 22.68 5.21 35.04
N ILE A 460 23.07 5.64 33.83
CA ILE A 460 22.14 5.97 32.74
C ILE A 460 21.51 4.67 32.22
N GLU A 461 20.18 4.64 32.09
CA GLU A 461 19.41 3.45 31.73
C GLU A 461 19.56 3.11 30.23
N HIS A 462 19.58 4.14 29.37
CA HIS A 462 19.69 3.97 27.93
C HIS A 462 20.79 4.87 27.35
N ILE A 463 21.76 4.28 26.66
CA ILE A 463 22.87 5.00 26.02
C ILE A 463 22.80 4.79 24.52
N HIS A 464 22.82 5.87 23.76
CA HIS A 464 22.81 5.89 22.31
C HIS A 464 23.94 6.77 21.79
N THR A 465 24.72 6.32 20.80
CA THR A 465 25.77 7.13 20.16
C THR A 465 25.22 8.14 19.15
N SER A 466 23.99 7.93 18.68
CA SER A 466 23.23 8.80 17.77
C SER A 466 21.74 8.48 17.91
N PHE A 467 20.84 9.34 17.41
CA PHE A 467 19.42 9.00 17.30
C PHE A 467 19.01 8.98 15.82
N PRO A 468 18.12 8.05 15.39
CA PRO A 468 17.53 6.94 16.14
C PRO A 468 18.42 5.68 16.28
N GLU A 469 19.59 5.66 15.62
CA GLU A 469 20.49 4.49 15.64
C GLU A 469 21.34 4.41 16.94
N GLY A 470 22.51 3.79 16.89
CA GLY A 470 23.56 3.93 17.91
C GLY A 470 23.24 3.36 19.29
N LYS A 471 22.16 2.59 19.46
CA LYS A 471 21.81 1.99 20.75
C LYS A 471 22.93 1.10 21.27
N ILE A 472 23.48 1.44 22.43
CA ILE A 472 24.46 0.62 23.12
C ILE A 472 23.73 -0.39 23.98
N SER A 473 23.98 -1.68 23.72
CA SER A 473 23.32 -2.78 24.41
C SER A 473 24.32 -3.48 25.33
N GLY A 474 23.99 -3.49 26.63
CA GLY A 474 24.65 -4.34 27.60
C GLY A 474 23.88 -5.64 27.81
N PHE A 475 24.57 -6.68 28.27
CA PHE A 475 23.97 -7.96 28.65
C PHE A 475 24.74 -8.54 29.84
N ASP A 476 24.06 -9.38 30.63
CA ASP A 476 24.67 -10.08 31.75
C ASP A 476 24.87 -11.55 31.36
N ALA A 477 26.02 -12.12 31.71
CA ALA A 477 26.26 -13.55 31.59
C ALA A 477 26.99 -14.06 32.85
N TRP A 478 26.66 -15.28 33.26
CA TRP A 478 27.42 -15.95 34.29
C TRP A 478 28.73 -16.43 33.69
N MET A 479 29.86 -16.14 34.33
CA MET A 479 31.18 -16.57 33.91
C MET A 479 31.84 -17.33 35.07
N GLY A 480 32.80 -18.21 34.76
CA GLY A 480 33.55 -18.95 35.76
C GLY A 480 32.81 -20.10 36.46
N GLY A 481 33.54 -20.84 37.28
CA GLY A 481 33.08 -22.04 37.98
C GLY A 481 33.07 -23.32 37.12
N GLU A 482 33.38 -23.20 35.84
CA GLU A 482 33.61 -24.33 34.93
C GLU A 482 35.11 -24.48 34.65
N SER A 483 35.58 -25.73 34.59
CA SER A 483 36.99 -25.99 34.25
C SER A 483 37.23 -25.87 32.76
N LYS A 484 38.44 -25.47 32.38
CA LYS A 484 38.93 -25.44 31.00
C LYS A 484 38.63 -26.74 30.24
N GLU A 485 38.84 -27.88 30.88
CA GLU A 485 38.61 -29.20 30.28
C GLU A 485 37.13 -29.48 30.00
N ASN A 486 36.22 -28.96 30.82
CA ASN A 486 34.79 -29.12 30.61
C ASN A 486 34.30 -28.27 29.43
N ILE A 487 34.72 -27.00 29.34
CA ILE A 487 34.41 -26.13 28.18
C ILE A 487 34.90 -26.78 26.88
N ILE A 488 36.15 -27.28 26.87
CA ILE A 488 36.70 -27.96 25.69
C ILE A 488 35.91 -29.22 25.35
N ARG A 489 35.50 -30.01 26.35
CA ARG A 489 34.70 -31.22 26.14
C ARG A 489 33.34 -30.89 25.54
N GLU A 490 32.69 -29.83 26.02
CA GLU A 490 31.39 -29.39 25.50
C GLU A 490 31.51 -28.87 24.07
N LEU A 491 32.52 -28.04 23.78
CA LEU A 491 32.83 -27.60 22.41
C LEU A 491 33.05 -28.79 21.47
N GLU A 492 33.83 -29.78 21.87
CA GLU A 492 34.07 -31.01 21.09
C GLU A 492 32.81 -31.86 20.90
N SER A 493 31.89 -31.83 21.87
CA SER A 493 30.58 -32.48 21.78
C SER A 493 29.72 -31.77 20.74
N ARG A 494 29.56 -30.44 20.86
CA ARG A 494 28.78 -29.60 19.93
C ARG A 494 29.36 -29.58 18.51
N LYS A 495 30.68 -29.73 18.36
CA LYS A 495 31.34 -29.88 17.06
C LYS A 495 30.94 -31.16 16.33
N LYS A 496 30.63 -32.23 17.06
CA LYS A 496 30.20 -33.53 16.53
C LYS A 496 28.68 -33.65 16.39
N ALA A 497 27.93 -32.68 16.90
CA ALA A 497 26.48 -32.64 16.78
C ALA A 497 26.04 -32.37 15.32
N GLU A 498 24.74 -32.57 15.07
CA GLU A 498 24.08 -32.29 13.79
C GLU A 498 22.93 -31.30 14.01
N GLY A 499 22.48 -30.65 12.93
CA GLY A 499 21.40 -29.67 12.99
C GLY A 499 21.76 -28.40 13.77
N ASP A 500 20.76 -27.82 14.44
CA ASP A 500 20.88 -26.54 15.15
C ASP A 500 21.83 -26.61 16.35
N ASP A 501 22.12 -27.81 16.86
CA ASP A 501 23.07 -27.98 17.96
C ASP A 501 24.54 -27.93 17.52
N LYS A 502 24.81 -27.96 16.21
CA LYS A 502 26.18 -27.99 15.69
C LYS A 502 26.88 -26.64 15.83
N ILE A 503 28.10 -26.68 16.37
CA ILE A 503 29.02 -25.53 16.40
C ILE A 503 30.28 -25.86 15.62
N TYR A 504 30.63 -25.02 14.67
CA TYR A 504 31.87 -25.12 13.93
C TYR A 504 33.00 -24.40 14.67
N ILE A 505 34.19 -24.99 14.65
CA ILE A 505 35.37 -24.50 15.39
C ILE A 505 36.55 -24.45 14.41
N SER A 506 37.22 -23.31 14.30
CA SER A 506 38.43 -23.18 13.48
C SER A 506 39.65 -23.82 14.15
N SER A 507 40.65 -24.17 13.34
CA SER A 507 41.90 -24.78 13.82
C SER A 507 42.70 -23.87 14.76
N GLY A 508 42.61 -22.54 14.57
CA GLY A 508 43.28 -21.58 15.46
C GLY A 508 42.65 -21.60 16.85
N VAL A 509 41.31 -21.62 16.95
CA VAL A 509 40.59 -21.83 18.23
C VAL A 509 41.03 -23.10 18.94
N GLU A 510 41.12 -24.23 18.24
CA GLU A 510 41.58 -25.49 18.85
C GLU A 510 43.00 -25.40 19.43
N THR A 511 43.83 -24.53 18.85
CA THR A 511 45.18 -24.26 19.31
C THR A 511 45.17 -23.31 20.49
N MET A 512 44.42 -22.20 20.42
CA MET A 512 44.24 -21.24 21.50
C MET A 512 43.71 -21.90 22.78
N LEU A 513 42.75 -22.82 22.67
CA LEU A 513 42.19 -23.55 23.81
C LEU A 513 43.21 -24.42 24.55
N LYS A 514 44.34 -24.78 23.93
CA LYS A 514 45.41 -25.58 24.57
C LYS A 514 46.49 -24.72 25.23
N ARG A 515 46.52 -23.42 24.96
CA ARG A 515 47.52 -22.47 25.50
C ARG A 515 47.25 -22.18 26.97
N ASP A 516 48.31 -21.89 27.74
CA ASP A 516 48.19 -21.54 29.17
C ASP A 516 47.50 -20.18 29.37
N GLU A 517 47.60 -19.32 28.36
CA GLU A 517 46.92 -18.04 28.28
C GLU A 517 45.39 -18.17 28.18
N PHE A 518 44.88 -19.35 27.79
CA PHE A 518 43.45 -19.66 27.91
C PHE A 518 43.15 -20.22 29.30
N PHE A 519 42.40 -19.43 30.08
CA PHE A 519 41.96 -19.75 31.44
C PHE A 519 40.46 -19.47 31.64
N THR A 520 39.89 -20.12 32.66
CA THR A 520 38.53 -19.88 33.14
C THR A 520 38.57 -19.16 34.49
N LEU A 521 37.53 -18.39 34.81
CA LEU A 521 37.42 -17.80 36.15
C LEU A 521 37.11 -18.89 37.18
N GLU A 522 37.82 -18.88 38.31
CA GLU A 522 37.67 -19.93 39.34
C GLU A 522 36.26 -19.93 39.96
N ASN A 523 35.75 -18.75 40.29
CA ASN A 523 34.47 -18.59 40.95
C ASN A 523 33.41 -18.18 39.93
N LYS A 524 32.26 -18.84 39.99
CA LYS A 524 31.10 -18.45 39.19
C LYS A 524 30.59 -17.09 39.64
N GLU A 525 30.56 -16.13 38.73
CA GLU A 525 30.11 -14.77 38.99
C GLU A 525 29.28 -14.23 37.83
N GLN A 526 28.39 -13.29 38.13
CA GLN A 526 27.63 -12.58 37.10
C GLN A 526 28.47 -11.43 36.58
N VAL A 527 28.79 -11.45 35.28
CA VAL A 527 29.59 -10.42 34.61
C VAL A 527 28.70 -9.65 33.67
N LYS A 528 28.80 -8.32 33.74
CA LYS A 528 28.12 -7.42 32.81
C LYS A 528 29.05 -7.15 31.62
N PHE A 529 28.49 -7.25 30.41
CA PHE A 529 29.17 -7.03 29.14
C PHE A 529 28.49 -5.94 28.31
N VAL A 530 29.23 -5.35 27.37
CA VAL A 530 28.72 -4.41 26.37
C VAL A 530 29.24 -4.76 24.99
N LYS A 531 28.37 -4.69 23.98
CA LYS A 531 28.76 -4.75 22.57
C LYS A 531 28.95 -3.33 22.05
N LEU A 532 30.11 -3.02 21.47
CA LEU A 532 30.42 -1.71 20.89
C LEU A 532 31.03 -1.88 19.52
N LYS A 533 30.55 -1.10 18.54
CA LYS A 533 31.24 -1.00 17.25
C LYS A 533 32.47 -0.10 17.39
N VAL A 534 33.46 -0.31 16.54
CA VAL A 534 34.67 0.54 16.49
C VAL A 534 34.30 2.02 16.32
N LYS A 535 33.28 2.33 15.53
CA LYS A 535 32.76 3.71 15.42
C LYS A 535 32.13 4.25 16.70
N ASP A 536 31.51 3.41 17.54
CA ASP A 536 30.90 3.83 18.80
C ASP A 536 31.95 4.27 19.83
N LEU A 537 33.18 3.74 19.70
CA LEU A 537 34.35 4.18 20.46
C LEU A 537 34.91 5.55 19.99
N GLY A 538 34.38 6.09 18.89
CA GLY A 538 34.79 7.36 18.29
C GLY A 538 35.63 7.23 17.02
N PHE A 539 35.85 6.02 16.52
CA PHE A 539 36.72 5.75 15.36
C PHE A 539 35.92 5.54 14.07
N LEU A 540 35.47 6.64 13.46
CA LEU A 540 34.61 6.61 12.25
C LEU A 540 35.27 5.98 11.01
N ALA A 541 36.61 5.94 10.96
CA ALA A 541 37.38 5.38 9.86
C ALA A 541 38.05 4.03 10.20
N GLY A 542 37.66 3.42 11.33
CA GLY A 542 38.35 2.26 11.88
C GLY A 542 39.51 2.62 12.81
N ALA A 543 40.06 1.62 13.51
CA ALA A 543 41.12 1.78 14.50
C ALA A 543 41.96 0.52 14.64
N THR A 544 43.14 0.68 15.22
CA THR A 544 44.01 -0.46 15.57
C THR A 544 43.54 -1.15 16.85
N THR A 545 43.92 -2.42 17.05
CA THR A 545 43.61 -3.18 18.28
C THR A 545 44.00 -2.40 19.54
N ASP A 546 45.20 -1.82 19.58
CA ASP A 546 45.68 -1.03 20.73
C ASP A 546 44.87 0.24 20.97
N GLN A 547 44.46 0.92 19.89
CA GLN A 547 43.61 2.12 20.00
C GLN A 547 42.22 1.77 20.55
N ILE A 548 41.65 0.64 20.11
CA ILE A 548 40.37 0.13 20.58
C ILE A 548 40.45 -0.21 22.06
N TYR A 549 41.46 -0.98 22.47
CA TYR A 549 41.63 -1.42 23.86
C TYR A 549 41.91 -0.25 24.80
N LYS A 550 42.79 0.68 24.40
CA LYS A 550 43.03 1.91 25.16
C LYS A 550 41.76 2.73 25.33
N ARG A 551 40.98 2.88 24.25
CA ARG A 551 39.74 3.66 24.31
C ARG A 551 38.69 2.99 25.20
N ALA A 552 38.59 1.66 25.16
CA ALA A 552 37.72 0.91 26.05
C ALA A 552 38.12 1.11 27.53
N GLU A 553 39.42 1.10 27.83
CA GLU A 553 39.95 1.36 29.17
C GLU A 553 39.58 2.76 29.69
N GLU A 554 39.71 3.80 28.84
CA GLU A 554 39.29 5.18 29.13
C GLU A 554 37.77 5.29 29.39
N LEU A 555 36.96 4.43 28.77
CA LEU A 555 35.51 4.40 29.00
C LEU A 555 35.11 3.64 30.27
N GLY A 556 36.08 3.05 31.00
CA GLY A 556 35.83 2.24 32.20
C GLY A 556 35.43 0.79 31.88
N LEU A 557 35.82 0.31 30.71
CA LEU A 557 35.68 -1.09 30.30
C LEU A 557 37.00 -1.82 30.49
N ASP A 558 36.93 -3.12 30.66
CA ASP A 558 38.09 -4.01 30.75
C ASP A 558 38.05 -5.04 29.61
N LEU A 559 39.20 -5.68 29.37
CA LEU A 559 39.26 -6.85 28.51
C LEU A 559 38.58 -8.06 29.15
N CYS A 560 37.85 -8.82 28.33
CA CYS A 560 37.18 -10.05 28.70
C CYS A 560 38.19 -11.16 29.06
N PRO A 561 37.85 -12.04 30.02
CA PRO A 561 38.53 -13.33 30.15
C PRO A 561 38.45 -14.12 28.83
N PRO A 562 39.47 -14.92 28.50
CA PRO A 562 39.49 -15.68 27.25
C PRO A 562 38.34 -16.70 27.16
N GLU A 563 37.83 -17.21 28.28
CA GLU A 563 36.65 -18.09 28.30
C GLU A 563 35.36 -17.44 27.76
N THR A 564 35.28 -16.11 27.66
CA THR A 564 34.10 -15.39 27.17
C THR A 564 33.71 -15.83 25.75
N GLY A 565 34.66 -16.01 24.82
CA GLY A 565 34.35 -16.44 23.45
C GLY A 565 33.64 -17.79 23.39
N PRO A 566 34.28 -18.87 23.90
CA PRO A 566 33.64 -20.18 24.06
C PRO A 566 32.29 -20.13 24.77
N HIS A 567 32.21 -19.43 25.90
CA HIS A 567 31.00 -19.39 26.71
C HIS A 567 29.84 -18.71 25.96
N LEU A 568 30.08 -17.57 25.31
CA LEU A 568 29.04 -16.86 24.54
C LEU A 568 28.58 -17.69 23.34
N ARG A 569 29.48 -18.47 22.71
CA ARG A 569 29.05 -19.36 21.64
C ARG A 569 28.17 -20.49 22.18
N LEU A 570 28.63 -21.20 23.20
CA LEU A 570 27.93 -22.37 23.77
C LEU A 570 26.55 -22.02 24.31
N HIS A 571 26.41 -20.86 24.96
CA HIS A 571 25.21 -20.47 25.70
C HIS A 571 24.49 -19.27 25.08
N TYR A 572 24.63 -19.07 23.76
CA TYR A 572 24.11 -17.88 23.09
C TYR A 572 22.60 -17.69 23.31
N GLU A 573 21.82 -18.74 23.09
CA GLU A 573 20.36 -18.67 23.21
C GLU A 573 19.91 -18.41 24.65
N ASP A 574 20.58 -19.02 25.62
CA ASP A 574 20.32 -18.82 27.05
C ASP A 574 20.63 -17.38 27.48
N ILE A 575 21.72 -16.80 26.96
CA ILE A 575 22.19 -15.46 27.33
C ILE A 575 21.36 -14.37 26.65
N PHE A 576 21.07 -14.53 25.36
CA PHE A 576 20.40 -13.50 24.55
C PHE A 576 18.89 -13.72 24.41
N GLY A 577 18.35 -14.85 24.88
CA GLY A 577 16.93 -15.22 24.77
C GLY A 577 16.46 -15.45 23.32
N ARG A 578 17.40 -15.58 22.37
CA ARG A 578 17.15 -15.74 20.94
C ARG A 578 18.31 -16.44 20.27
N GLN A 579 18.03 -17.09 19.14
CA GLN A 579 19.10 -17.54 18.26
C GLN A 579 19.88 -16.37 17.69
N GLN A 580 21.18 -16.59 17.44
CA GLN A 580 21.99 -15.62 16.70
C GLN A 580 21.41 -15.46 15.29
N SER A 581 21.24 -14.21 14.85
CA SER A 581 20.72 -13.94 13.50
C SER A 581 21.77 -14.30 12.45
N PRO A 582 21.40 -14.84 11.29
CA PRO A 582 22.33 -15.03 10.18
C PRO A 582 22.99 -13.69 9.81
N GLY A 583 24.32 -13.69 9.67
CA GLY A 583 25.12 -12.48 9.44
C GLY A 583 25.56 -11.72 10.71
N ASP A 584 25.09 -12.09 11.90
CA ASP A 584 25.47 -11.43 13.17
C ASP A 584 26.82 -11.94 13.66
N TYR A 585 27.76 -11.03 13.95
CA TYR A 585 29.11 -11.34 14.43
C TYR A 585 29.61 -10.37 15.50
N PHE A 586 30.59 -10.82 16.27
CA PHE A 586 31.39 -9.95 17.16
C PHE A 586 32.70 -10.63 17.57
N TRP A 587 33.71 -9.80 17.88
CA TRP A 587 34.97 -10.23 18.45
C TRP A 587 34.97 -10.05 19.97
N ILE A 588 35.74 -10.88 20.66
CA ILE A 588 35.95 -10.74 22.09
C ILE A 588 37.16 -9.83 22.31
N ALA A 589 36.95 -8.69 22.98
CA ALA A 589 38.06 -7.84 23.39
C ALA A 589 38.78 -8.50 24.56
N MET A 590 39.74 -9.36 24.26
CA MET A 590 40.51 -10.14 25.24
C MET A 590 42.01 -9.92 25.02
N LYS A 591 42.81 -10.25 26.03
CA LYS A 591 44.25 -10.38 25.82
C LYS A 591 44.49 -11.45 24.76
N GLN A 592 45.27 -11.12 23.74
CA GLN A 592 45.53 -12.01 22.62
C GLN A 592 46.21 -13.30 23.09
N ILE A 593 45.84 -14.41 22.46
CA ILE A 593 46.47 -15.72 22.66
C ILE A 593 47.25 -16.05 21.39
N VAL A 594 48.52 -16.43 21.55
CA VAL A 594 49.36 -16.78 20.41
C VAL A 594 49.01 -18.17 19.86
N ASP A 595 48.84 -18.25 18.54
CA ASP A 595 48.65 -19.51 17.82
C ASP A 595 49.93 -20.34 17.77
N SER A 596 49.95 -21.44 17.01
CA SER A 596 51.15 -22.30 16.87
C SER A 596 52.33 -21.61 16.21
N ASP A 597 52.07 -20.60 15.37
CA ASP A 597 53.06 -19.87 14.58
C ASP A 597 53.54 -18.58 15.25
N GLY A 598 52.96 -18.24 16.41
CA GLY A 598 53.32 -17.08 17.22
C GLY A 598 52.48 -15.83 16.91
N SER A 599 51.46 -15.96 16.06
CA SER A 599 50.55 -14.88 15.68
C SER A 599 49.54 -14.63 16.82
N PRO A 600 49.27 -13.38 17.21
CA PRO A 600 48.32 -13.05 18.28
C PRO A 600 46.86 -13.07 17.80
N HIS A 601 46.01 -13.92 18.35
CA HIS A 601 44.59 -14.03 17.97
C HIS A 601 43.63 -13.68 19.11
N VAL A 602 42.41 -13.27 18.73
CA VAL A 602 41.24 -13.14 19.62
C VAL A 602 40.11 -14.04 19.14
N PHE A 603 39.17 -14.37 20.01
CA PHE A 603 37.99 -15.14 19.62
C PHE A 603 36.99 -14.30 18.82
N PHE A 604 36.39 -14.94 17.83
CA PHE A 604 35.36 -14.40 16.94
C PHE A 604 34.14 -15.31 16.97
N VAL A 605 32.96 -14.76 17.27
CA VAL A 605 31.69 -15.50 17.30
C VAL A 605 30.82 -15.00 16.15
N TYR A 606 30.43 -15.89 15.24
CA TYR A 606 29.69 -15.53 14.03
C TYR A 606 28.66 -16.60 13.67
N ARG A 607 27.53 -16.16 13.10
CA ARG A 607 26.62 -17.05 12.38
C ARG A 607 26.60 -16.66 10.90
N TYR A 608 27.03 -17.54 10.00
CA TYR A 608 27.02 -17.29 8.56
C TYR A 608 25.59 -17.11 8.03
N CYS A 609 25.47 -16.48 6.86
CA CYS A 609 24.18 -16.27 6.19
C CYS A 609 23.46 -17.57 5.80
N ASP A 610 24.19 -18.68 5.71
CA ASP A 610 23.66 -20.04 5.48
C ASP A 610 23.18 -20.73 6.76
N GLY A 611 23.34 -20.08 7.92
CA GLY A 611 22.86 -20.54 9.22
C GLY A 611 23.92 -21.22 10.10
N GLU A 612 25.14 -21.42 9.62
CA GLU A 612 26.19 -22.10 10.40
C GLU A 612 26.72 -21.25 11.57
N SER A 613 26.73 -21.83 12.77
CA SER A 613 27.25 -21.18 13.99
C SER A 613 28.72 -21.51 14.22
N TRP A 614 29.58 -20.48 14.20
CA TRP A 614 31.02 -20.62 14.33
C TRP A 614 31.56 -19.99 15.61
N LEU A 615 32.50 -20.69 16.25
CA LEU A 615 33.52 -20.10 17.11
C LEU A 615 34.83 -20.14 16.34
N SER A 616 35.29 -18.96 15.93
CA SER A 616 36.52 -18.81 15.20
C SER A 616 37.53 -17.94 15.94
N ASP A 617 38.65 -17.72 15.29
CA ASP A 617 39.75 -16.89 15.75
C ASP A 617 40.11 -15.93 14.63
N ASP A 618 40.56 -14.74 15.01
CA ASP A 618 40.97 -13.72 14.06
C ASP A 618 42.28 -13.09 14.52
N TRP A 619 43.11 -12.73 13.53
CA TRP A 619 44.42 -12.14 13.81
C TRP A 619 44.21 -10.74 14.37
N ALA A 620 44.87 -10.42 15.48
CA ALA A 620 44.64 -9.20 16.25
C ALA A 620 45.94 -8.62 16.80
N GLU A 621 46.93 -8.44 15.92
CA GLU A 621 48.17 -7.74 16.28
C GLU A 621 47.87 -6.30 16.74
N SER A 622 48.79 -5.72 17.52
CA SER A 622 48.60 -4.40 18.13
C SER A 622 48.28 -3.30 17.11
N ASP A 623 48.87 -3.37 15.92
CA ASP A 623 48.67 -2.43 14.81
C ASP A 623 47.70 -2.93 13.73
N ASP A 624 47.10 -4.10 13.91
CA ASP A 624 46.09 -4.61 13.00
C ASP A 624 44.83 -3.74 13.03
N ARG A 625 44.23 -3.52 11.85
CA ARG A 625 43.21 -2.49 11.62
C ARG A 625 41.82 -3.07 11.46
N TRP A 626 40.94 -2.63 12.34
CA TRP A 626 39.51 -2.96 12.33
C TRP A 626 38.70 -1.87 11.64
N SER A 627 37.68 -2.28 10.92
CA SER A 627 36.70 -1.42 10.25
C SER A 627 35.77 -0.76 11.25
N ALA A 628 35.23 0.40 10.88
CA ALA A 628 34.29 1.17 11.71
C ALA A 628 33.02 0.38 12.10
N GLY A 629 32.63 -0.61 11.30
CA GLY A 629 31.48 -1.48 11.53
C GLY A 629 31.74 -2.68 12.45
N ASP A 630 33.01 -3.00 12.71
CA ASP A 630 33.40 -4.18 13.49
C ASP A 630 32.98 -4.02 14.94
N GLU A 631 32.47 -5.10 15.55
CA GLU A 631 31.83 -5.07 16.86
C GLU A 631 32.58 -5.91 17.88
N PHE A 632 32.93 -5.31 19.02
CA PHE A 632 33.66 -5.94 20.10
C PHE A 632 32.81 -6.10 21.35
N VAL A 633 33.00 -7.23 22.04
CA VAL A 633 32.47 -7.48 23.39
C VAL A 633 33.52 -7.10 24.42
N PHE A 634 33.16 -6.17 25.30
CA PHE A 634 33.95 -5.76 26.46
C PHE A 634 33.23 -6.11 27.75
N ARG A 635 33.97 -6.30 28.84
CA ARG A 635 33.39 -6.44 30.17
C ARG A 635 33.37 -5.09 30.87
N PHE A 636 32.34 -4.82 31.67
CA PHE A 636 32.36 -3.65 32.56
C PHE A 636 33.42 -3.85 33.64
N ARG A 637 34.15 -2.79 33.99
CA ARG A 637 35.13 -2.83 35.08
C ARG A 637 34.42 -3.14 36.41
N LYS A 638 34.96 -4.08 37.18
CA LYS A 638 34.48 -4.32 38.56
C LYS A 638 34.79 -3.08 39.40
N LEU A 639 33.74 -2.45 39.92
CA LEU A 639 33.89 -1.48 40.99
C LEU A 639 34.23 -2.26 42.25
N ASN A 640 35.51 -2.31 42.61
CA ASN A 640 35.89 -2.77 43.94
C ASN A 640 35.23 -1.81 44.92
N SER A 641 34.34 -2.32 45.78
CA SER A 641 33.87 -1.59 46.94
C SER A 641 35.09 -1.22 47.77
N LEU A 642 35.52 0.04 47.68
CA LEU A 642 36.49 0.60 48.60
C LEU A 642 35.88 0.44 49.99
N GLU A 643 36.55 -0.38 50.81
CA GLU A 643 36.28 -0.50 52.24
C GLU A 643 36.21 0.91 52.84
N SER A 644 35.06 1.24 53.41
CA SER A 644 34.80 2.43 54.22
C SER A 644 35.53 2.38 55.56
#